data_AF-A0A425CBD7-F1
#
_entry.id   AF-A0A425CBD7-F1
#
_cell.length_a   1.000
_cell.length_b   1.000
_cell.length_c   1.000
_cell.angle_alpha   90.00
_cell.angle_beta   90.00
_cell.angle_gamma   90.00
#
_symmetry.space_group_name_H-M   'P 1'
#
loop_
_entity.id
_entity.type
_entity.pdbx_description
1 polymer ?
#
loop_
_entity_poly.entity_id
_entity_poly.type
_entity_poly.pdbx_seq_one_letter_code
_entity_poly.pdbx_strand_id
1 'polypeptide(L)'
;MAPLTPLVVLCGDHAPDALVQAAATLQIGGMRVASLCSPVVEAALIAAKVPFIAVATPTDVQLMLSDRVVAVLALPPSAADVDGTAHARVTQWFSGAYSFVRVAAWNYKQISVIVNETDLSTVQSKLSRDGSLAISLRERRALAEKAFVLFSELDRAIATSLSGEDEVVHDVLLVGNGGREHAIAWKLAQSSSTGHIYVAPGNAGTEDVAAGISNVNIGANEHDELIAFAKSKGVTFCVVGPEAPLIDGLADKMNTAGIPAFGPSKAAAQLEASKAFSKDFMRRNNIPTASYQNFTDYEKAKEYVDSIDHNIVVKASGIAAGKGVLIPTSKAEAHEALREVMLEKAFGSAGDEVVLEEFMTGEEVSLLAFCDGERVMCMPGVQDHKRISDGDQGPNTGGMGAYGPAPCLTIELERECVGIVERVIAAMKKEGMPYVGVLYPGFMLTPSGPKIVEFNCRFGDPETQVVLPLLHSDLFEIMRACVEHRLERSLVSWKSGAAATIVMASQGYPSSYPKGKVITGLSDAQSLKDVDVFHAGTTNGADGSIATSGGRVLAVTAVGPSLQGALDLAYTGVSKIQFEGAQYRSDIGLKGLLHGAKKLKLAVLGSTRGSSMQPIIDAIAAGELNASIDIVVSDKVAAGILERAKTHGIESLYLSTKGLSRAEFDAQVSEALKKKSVDYVLLIGYMRILSGEFCKEWENKVLNVHPSLLPEFAGGMDLAVHRAVLDAKKTESGCTVHFVTEQVDAGPIAVQMKCPVLETDTPESLKARVQPLEGAAFLHAIKLAQTGLLLRNKADKKEITYADAGVSIDAGNELVNRIKPLCKSTVRVGCDADLGGFGGIFDLQAAGYDKDTALVACTDGVGTKLRVAQLVKKHDTVGIDLVAMCVNDLIVQGAEPLFFLDYYACGKLEVEEAADVVKGIAEGCRQSNCGLIGGETAEMPSMYHDGDYDMAGFCVGAVCKNAILPLPVEAGFAVLGLASSGVHSNGFSLVRKLVELSGLAYSDPCPFETGKTLGESLLTPTKIYVKQLMPTVKSGLIHALAHITGGGLLENVPRVLTNDLAVKIDCASWPLPPVFKWLQKMGNLSNAELARTFNCGIGMVLLLPEANVAEVTRQVEAAGEKVYNLGTTIARAPDSEQVELCGSMA
;
A
#
# COMPACT_ATOMS: atom_id res chain seq x y z
N MET A 1 -39.98 24.26 19.32
CA MET A 1 -41.06 23.56 18.57
C MET A 1 -41.90 22.80 19.57
N ALA A 2 -43.24 22.92 19.53
CA ALA A 2 -44.11 22.06 20.32
C ALA A 2 -43.79 20.58 20.01
N PRO A 3 -43.86 19.65 20.98
CA PRO A 3 -43.64 18.24 20.67
C PRO A 3 -44.71 17.80 19.66
N LEU A 4 -44.28 17.39 18.47
CA LEU A 4 -45.15 16.80 17.46
C LEU A 4 -45.91 15.63 18.11
N THR A 5 -47.24 15.69 18.08
CA THR A 5 -48.12 14.63 18.59
C THR A 5 -47.68 13.28 17.99
N PRO A 6 -47.42 12.24 18.80
CA PRO A 6 -46.94 10.95 18.31
C PRO A 6 -47.86 10.36 17.24
N LEU A 7 -47.25 9.75 16.22
CA LEU A 7 -47.95 9.09 15.12
C LEU A 7 -47.84 7.57 15.23
N VAL A 8 -48.96 6.90 15.01
CA VAL A 8 -49.05 5.44 14.88
C VAL A 8 -49.46 5.12 13.45
N VAL A 9 -48.69 4.26 12.80
CA VAL A 9 -48.92 3.87 11.42
C VAL A 9 -49.53 2.48 11.39
N LEU A 10 -50.59 2.30 10.60
CA LEU A 10 -51.28 1.03 10.40
C LEU A 10 -51.20 0.63 8.94
N CYS A 11 -50.97 -0.65 8.69
CA CYS A 11 -51.12 -1.25 7.37
C CYS A 11 -51.45 -2.74 7.50
N GLY A 12 -52.11 -3.29 6.50
CA GLY A 12 -52.52 -4.69 6.54
C GLY A 12 -53.17 -5.12 5.23
N ASP A 13 -53.07 -6.41 4.91
CA ASP A 13 -53.90 -7.01 3.86
C ASP A 13 -55.33 -7.30 4.38
N HIS A 14 -55.46 -7.43 5.69
CA HIS A 14 -56.70 -7.55 6.43
C HIS A 14 -56.72 -6.64 7.66
N ALA A 15 -57.91 -6.39 8.20
CA ALA A 15 -58.13 -5.50 9.34
C ALA A 15 -59.00 -6.21 10.41
N PRO A 16 -58.41 -7.05 11.27
CA PRO A 16 -59.16 -7.74 12.31
C PRO A 16 -59.64 -6.74 13.38
N ASP A 17 -60.72 -7.09 14.09
CA ASP A 17 -61.30 -6.22 15.13
C ASP A 17 -60.27 -5.78 16.18
N ALA A 18 -59.29 -6.64 16.51
CA ALA A 18 -58.21 -6.34 17.43
C ALA A 18 -57.32 -5.17 16.94
N LEU A 19 -57.06 -5.07 15.64
CA LEU A 19 -56.26 -3.99 15.05
C LEU A 19 -57.01 -2.65 15.15
N VAL A 20 -58.31 -2.67 14.84
CA VAL A 20 -59.19 -1.50 14.92
C VAL A 20 -59.36 -1.03 16.36
N GLN A 21 -59.52 -1.96 17.31
CA GLN A 21 -59.58 -1.66 18.74
C GLN A 21 -58.27 -1.07 19.27
N ALA A 22 -57.12 -1.59 18.82
CA ALA A 22 -55.81 -1.03 19.17
C ALA A 22 -55.67 0.41 18.64
N ALA A 23 -56.07 0.65 17.38
CA ALA A 23 -56.08 1.99 16.79
C ALA A 23 -56.97 2.97 17.58
N ALA A 24 -58.20 2.56 17.90
CA ALA A 24 -59.14 3.35 18.69
C ALA A 24 -58.59 3.67 20.09
N THR A 25 -57.95 2.69 20.74
CA THR A 25 -57.34 2.86 22.06
C THR A 25 -56.20 3.87 22.04
N LEU A 26 -55.32 3.80 21.03
CA LEU A 26 -54.21 4.74 20.86
C LEU A 26 -54.70 6.16 20.50
N GLN A 27 -55.76 6.26 19.71
CA GLN A 27 -56.39 7.52 19.35
C GLN A 27 -57.07 8.20 20.55
N ILE A 28 -57.76 7.43 21.41
CA ILE A 28 -58.29 7.91 22.70
C ILE A 28 -57.14 8.35 23.63
N GLY A 29 -55.99 7.68 23.56
CA GLY A 29 -54.76 8.06 24.24
C GLY A 29 -54.08 9.32 23.69
N GLY A 30 -54.65 9.99 22.69
CA GLY A 30 -54.15 11.25 22.14
C GLY A 30 -53.11 11.11 21.02
N MET A 31 -52.89 9.90 20.48
CA MET A 31 -52.01 9.70 19.33
C MET A 31 -52.73 9.93 18.00
N ARG A 32 -51.98 10.37 16.99
CA ARG A 32 -52.45 10.40 15.60
C ARG A 32 -52.36 9.01 14.99
N VAL A 33 -53.33 8.67 14.16
CA VAL A 33 -53.42 7.39 13.46
C VAL A 33 -53.25 7.65 11.96
N ALA A 34 -52.37 6.92 11.29
CA ALA A 34 -52.19 6.95 9.84
C ALA A 34 -52.40 5.56 9.24
N SER A 35 -53.08 5.47 8.10
CA SER A 35 -53.20 4.24 7.30
C SER A 35 -52.25 4.32 6.11
N LEU A 36 -51.31 3.39 6.02
CA LEU A 36 -50.26 3.36 5.00
C LEU A 36 -50.66 2.42 3.86
N CYS A 37 -51.08 3.03 2.74
CA CYS A 37 -51.43 2.38 1.48
C CYS A 37 -52.40 1.18 1.58
N SER A 38 -53.24 1.12 2.62
CA SER A 38 -54.08 -0.05 2.94
C SER A 38 -55.57 0.28 2.92
N PRO A 39 -56.26 0.13 1.76
CA PRO A 39 -57.70 0.40 1.65
C PRO A 39 -58.56 -0.44 2.59
N VAL A 40 -58.13 -1.67 2.93
CA VAL A 40 -58.86 -2.58 3.82
C VAL A 40 -58.85 -2.06 5.26
N VAL A 41 -57.70 -1.56 5.73
CA VAL A 41 -57.59 -0.91 7.05
C VAL A 41 -58.38 0.40 7.08
N GLU A 42 -58.34 1.19 6.01
CA GLU A 42 -59.11 2.44 5.91
C GLU A 42 -60.62 2.19 6.04
N ALA A 43 -61.15 1.21 5.30
CA ALA A 43 -62.57 0.85 5.35
C ALA A 43 -63.00 0.42 6.77
N ALA A 44 -62.15 -0.35 7.47
CA ALA A 44 -62.42 -0.79 8.84
C ALA A 44 -62.38 0.37 9.85
N LEU A 45 -61.42 1.29 9.72
CA LEU A 45 -61.33 2.50 10.57
C LEU A 45 -62.53 3.44 10.34
N ILE A 46 -63.00 3.59 9.09
CA ILE A 46 -64.22 4.34 8.75
C ILE A 46 -65.44 3.71 9.43
N ALA A 47 -65.61 2.40 9.31
CA ALA A 47 -66.74 1.68 9.93
C ALA A 47 -66.77 1.84 11.45
N ALA A 48 -65.59 1.84 12.10
CA ALA A 48 -65.44 2.02 13.54
C ALA A 48 -65.40 3.50 13.99
N LYS A 49 -65.51 4.46 13.07
CA LYS A 49 -65.45 5.91 13.33
C LYS A 49 -64.15 6.36 14.04
N VAL A 50 -63.02 5.74 13.70
CA VAL A 50 -61.69 6.14 14.21
C VAL A 50 -61.07 7.16 13.24
N PRO A 51 -60.77 8.40 13.67
CA PRO A 51 -60.10 9.38 12.80
C PRO A 51 -58.70 8.93 12.42
N PHE A 52 -58.35 9.02 11.13
CA PHE A 52 -57.02 8.67 10.62
C PHE A 52 -56.59 9.54 9.45
N ILE A 53 -55.30 9.47 9.11
CA ILE A 53 -54.67 10.12 7.95
C ILE A 53 -54.38 9.03 6.90
N ALA A 54 -54.95 9.15 5.70
CA ALA A 54 -54.60 8.26 4.60
C ALA A 54 -53.24 8.64 4.02
N VAL A 55 -52.32 7.68 3.93
CA VAL A 55 -50.99 7.84 3.35
C VAL A 55 -50.99 7.01 2.07
N ALA A 56 -51.31 7.65 0.94
CA ALA A 56 -51.57 6.95 -0.32
C ALA A 56 -50.53 7.29 -1.41
N THR A 57 -49.82 8.40 -1.29
CA THR A 57 -48.84 8.87 -2.27
C THR A 57 -47.41 8.93 -1.69
N PRO A 58 -46.36 8.92 -2.53
CA PRO A 58 -44.98 9.12 -2.06
C PRO A 58 -44.79 10.42 -1.26
N THR A 59 -45.52 11.47 -1.62
CA THR A 59 -45.52 12.75 -0.88
C THR A 59 -46.10 12.59 0.52
N ASP A 60 -47.19 11.83 0.67
CA ASP A 60 -47.78 11.54 1.99
C ASP A 60 -46.81 10.74 2.87
N VAL A 61 -46.07 9.81 2.28
CA VAL A 61 -45.02 9.04 2.98
C VAL A 61 -43.92 9.98 3.47
N GLN A 62 -43.48 10.93 2.66
CA GLN A 62 -42.47 11.90 3.06
C GLN A 62 -42.94 12.81 4.20
N LEU A 63 -44.22 13.23 4.17
CA LEU A 63 -44.84 13.97 5.26
C LEU A 63 -44.94 13.12 6.54
N MET A 64 -45.36 11.86 6.42
CA MET A 64 -45.41 10.90 7.52
C MET A 64 -44.03 10.68 8.16
N LEU A 65 -42.96 10.62 7.36
CA LEU A 65 -41.58 10.46 7.86
C LEU A 65 -41.06 11.68 8.62
N SER A 66 -41.66 12.85 8.45
CA SER A 66 -41.35 14.05 9.23
C SER A 66 -42.04 14.08 10.61
N ASP A 67 -43.04 13.22 10.81
CA ASP A 67 -43.74 13.05 12.09
C ASP A 67 -42.97 12.10 13.03
N ARG A 68 -43.21 12.25 14.34
CA ARG A 68 -42.63 11.35 15.35
C ARG A 68 -43.42 10.03 15.39
N VAL A 69 -43.03 9.06 14.57
CA VAL A 69 -43.61 7.71 14.58
C VAL A 69 -43.16 6.95 15.83
N VAL A 70 -44.11 6.43 16.62
CA VAL A 70 -43.83 5.70 17.87
C VAL A 70 -44.18 4.22 17.79
N ALA A 71 -45.13 3.85 16.92
CA ALA A 71 -45.52 2.47 16.68
C ALA A 71 -45.99 2.26 15.24
N VAL A 72 -45.77 1.04 14.75
CA VAL A 72 -46.27 0.53 13.47
C VAL A 72 -47.02 -0.77 13.74
N LEU A 73 -48.30 -0.82 13.39
CA LEU A 73 -49.15 -2.00 13.47
C LEU A 73 -49.38 -2.52 12.06
N ALA A 74 -48.64 -3.55 11.67
CA ALA A 74 -48.51 -3.96 10.28
C ALA A 74 -48.86 -5.44 10.12
N LEU A 75 -50.00 -5.79 9.53
CA LEU A 75 -50.41 -7.20 9.35
C LEU A 75 -50.18 -7.66 7.89
N PRO A 76 -48.98 -8.15 7.53
CA PRO A 76 -48.70 -8.65 6.20
C PRO A 76 -49.44 -9.96 5.90
N PRO A 77 -49.56 -10.36 4.63
CA PRO A 77 -50.11 -11.65 4.23
C PRO A 77 -49.27 -12.82 4.78
N SER A 78 -49.89 -13.99 4.92
CA SER A 78 -49.19 -15.22 5.31
C SER A 78 -48.36 -15.79 4.15
N ALA A 79 -47.18 -16.35 4.46
CA ALA A 79 -46.37 -17.07 3.48
C ALA A 79 -47.08 -18.33 2.91
N ALA A 80 -48.12 -18.84 3.58
CA ALA A 80 -48.92 -19.97 3.13
C ALA A 80 -49.97 -19.60 2.06
N ASP A 81 -50.26 -18.31 1.87
CA ASP A 81 -51.32 -17.83 0.96
C ASP A 81 -50.77 -17.41 -0.42
N VAL A 82 -49.56 -17.83 -0.77
CA VAL A 82 -48.84 -17.39 -1.99
C VAL A 82 -49.33 -18.16 -3.22
N ASP A 83 -50.40 -17.66 -3.85
CA ASP A 83 -50.82 -17.98 -5.23
C ASP A 83 -50.46 -16.86 -6.24
N GLY A 84 -50.80 -17.03 -7.53
CA GLY A 84 -50.47 -16.04 -8.57
C GLY A 84 -51.08 -14.64 -8.36
N THR A 85 -52.18 -14.52 -7.61
CA THR A 85 -52.75 -13.21 -7.20
C THR A 85 -52.12 -12.69 -5.92
N ALA A 86 -51.63 -13.58 -5.06
CA ALA A 86 -50.91 -13.25 -3.84
C ALA A 86 -49.47 -12.77 -4.09
N HIS A 87 -48.82 -13.15 -5.20
CA HIS A 87 -47.48 -12.65 -5.53
C HIS A 87 -47.45 -11.11 -5.61
N ALA A 88 -48.39 -10.48 -6.32
CA ALA A 88 -48.48 -9.02 -6.39
C ALA A 88 -48.74 -8.38 -5.01
N ARG A 89 -49.60 -9.00 -4.19
CA ARG A 89 -49.87 -8.55 -2.81
C ARG A 89 -48.63 -8.64 -1.94
N VAL A 90 -47.92 -9.77 -1.96
CA VAL A 90 -46.70 -10.00 -1.18
C VAL A 90 -45.59 -9.06 -1.65
N THR A 91 -45.40 -8.86 -2.96
CA THR A 91 -44.40 -7.92 -3.52
C THR A 91 -44.66 -6.45 -3.13
N GLN A 92 -45.91 -6.05 -2.93
CA GLN A 92 -46.24 -4.72 -2.40
C GLN A 92 -45.71 -4.51 -0.97
N TRP A 93 -45.52 -5.58 -0.17
CA TRP A 93 -44.94 -5.49 1.18
C TRP A 93 -43.42 -5.33 1.21
N PHE A 94 -42.77 -5.47 0.05
CA PHE A 94 -41.32 -5.37 -0.11
C PHE A 94 -40.91 -4.03 -0.73
N SER A 95 -41.74 -3.49 -1.60
CA SER A 95 -41.46 -2.29 -2.37
C SER A 95 -42.43 -1.15 -2.02
N GLY A 96 -42.14 0.06 -2.50
CA GLY A 96 -43.00 1.22 -2.26
C GLY A 96 -43.15 1.57 -0.79
N ALA A 97 -44.36 2.00 -0.41
CA ALA A 97 -44.65 2.55 0.92
C ALA A 97 -44.50 1.53 2.06
N TYR A 98 -44.79 0.25 1.81
CA TYR A 98 -44.72 -0.80 2.84
C TYR A 98 -43.29 -1.17 3.25
N SER A 99 -42.28 -0.84 2.43
CA SER A 99 -40.87 -0.97 2.80
C SER A 99 -40.52 -0.20 4.09
N PHE A 100 -41.28 0.87 4.41
CA PHE A 100 -41.19 1.59 5.67
C PHE A 100 -41.32 0.68 6.90
N VAL A 101 -42.14 -0.37 6.84
CA VAL A 101 -42.33 -1.29 7.97
C VAL A 101 -41.03 -2.01 8.31
N ARG A 102 -40.24 -2.41 7.30
CA ARG A 102 -38.92 -3.04 7.48
C ARG A 102 -37.92 -2.07 8.08
N VAL A 103 -37.89 -0.82 7.58
CA VAL A 103 -37.03 0.25 8.12
C VAL A 103 -37.40 0.57 9.58
N ALA A 104 -38.69 0.60 9.90
CA ALA A 104 -39.19 0.80 11.25
C ALA A 104 -38.75 -0.33 12.19
N ALA A 105 -38.73 -1.58 11.72
CA ALA A 105 -38.25 -2.72 12.50
C ALA A 105 -36.73 -2.63 12.78
N TRP A 106 -35.94 -2.17 11.80
CA TRP A 106 -34.52 -1.84 12.02
C TRP A 106 -34.32 -0.72 13.04
N ASN A 107 -35.25 0.24 13.12
CA ASN A 107 -35.24 1.32 14.10
C ASN A 107 -36.00 0.97 15.42
N TYR A 108 -35.97 -0.29 15.85
CA TYR A 108 -36.69 -0.76 17.06
C TYR A 108 -36.32 -0.02 18.36
N LYS A 109 -35.17 0.67 18.39
CA LYS A 109 -34.76 1.51 19.53
C LYS A 109 -35.71 2.69 19.74
N GLN A 110 -36.41 3.12 18.68
CA GLN A 110 -37.31 4.26 18.68
C GLN A 110 -38.76 3.86 18.37
N ILE A 111 -38.98 2.87 17.51
CA ILE A 111 -40.30 2.50 16.99
C ILE A 111 -40.69 1.09 17.45
N SER A 112 -41.93 0.89 17.91
CA SER A 112 -42.46 -0.44 18.20
C SER A 112 -43.15 -1.01 16.96
N VAL A 113 -42.72 -2.16 16.44
CA VAL A 113 -43.31 -2.77 15.24
C VAL A 113 -44.03 -4.06 15.60
N ILE A 114 -45.34 -4.10 15.43
CA ILE A 114 -46.17 -5.27 15.74
C ILE A 114 -46.68 -5.85 14.43
N VAL A 115 -46.29 -7.10 14.15
CA VAL A 115 -46.62 -7.77 12.88
C VAL A 115 -47.63 -8.91 12.97
N ASN A 116 -48.01 -9.30 14.18
CA ASN A 116 -48.88 -10.45 14.44
C ASN A 116 -50.10 -10.03 15.26
N GLU A 117 -51.25 -10.62 14.95
CA GLU A 117 -52.50 -10.32 15.64
C GLU A 117 -52.45 -10.60 17.15
N THR A 118 -51.79 -11.69 17.55
CA THR A 118 -51.66 -12.09 18.96
C THR A 118 -50.89 -11.07 19.80
N ASP A 119 -50.05 -10.24 19.16
CA ASP A 119 -49.25 -9.23 19.84
C ASP A 119 -49.97 -7.88 19.93
N LEU A 120 -51.12 -7.69 19.25
CA LEU A 120 -51.91 -6.45 19.31
C LEU A 120 -52.46 -6.14 20.71
N SER A 121 -52.73 -7.16 21.52
CA SER A 121 -53.13 -6.97 22.94
C SER A 121 -52.03 -6.31 23.78
N THR A 122 -50.78 -6.35 23.33
CA THR A 122 -49.65 -5.65 23.97
C THR A 122 -49.86 -4.14 23.92
N VAL A 123 -50.51 -3.61 22.87
CA VAL A 123 -50.81 -2.17 22.75
C VAL A 123 -51.72 -1.71 23.89
N GLN A 124 -52.80 -2.45 24.14
CA GLN A 124 -53.79 -2.09 25.16
C GLN A 124 -53.21 -2.18 26.58
N SER A 125 -52.43 -3.24 26.86
CA SER A 125 -51.83 -3.45 28.18
C SER A 125 -50.68 -2.49 28.53
N LYS A 126 -50.12 -1.80 27.53
CA LYS A 126 -48.95 -0.91 27.68
C LYS A 126 -49.26 0.57 27.46
N LEU A 127 -50.52 0.94 27.27
CA LEU A 127 -50.93 2.33 27.23
C LEU A 127 -50.97 2.88 28.67
N SER A 128 -50.14 3.87 28.98
CA SER A 128 -50.12 4.51 30.29
C SER A 128 -51.27 5.51 30.43
N ARG A 129 -51.55 5.92 31.67
CA ARG A 129 -52.63 6.87 32.01
C ARG A 129 -52.45 8.25 31.35
N ASP A 130 -51.23 8.60 30.95
CA ASP A 130 -50.90 9.84 30.24
C ASP A 130 -51.00 9.71 28.71
N GLY A 131 -51.44 8.55 28.20
CA GLY A 131 -51.62 8.31 26.77
C GLY A 131 -50.35 7.89 26.04
N SER A 132 -49.22 7.68 26.72
CA SER A 132 -47.98 7.20 26.09
C SER A 132 -47.90 5.67 25.99
N LEU A 133 -47.19 5.16 24.98
CA LEU A 133 -46.99 3.72 24.78
C LEU A 133 -45.71 3.25 25.49
N ALA A 134 -45.85 2.58 26.63
CA ALA A 134 -44.74 2.19 27.50
C ALA A 134 -44.21 0.78 27.18
N ILE A 135 -43.70 0.57 25.96
CA ILE A 135 -43.02 -0.67 25.56
C ILE A 135 -41.52 -0.53 25.81
N SER A 136 -40.95 -1.43 26.62
CA SER A 136 -39.52 -1.40 26.96
C SER A 136 -38.63 -1.69 25.74
N LEU A 137 -37.35 -1.29 25.81
CA LEU A 137 -36.39 -1.61 24.74
C LEU A 137 -36.26 -3.12 24.49
N ARG A 138 -36.34 -3.94 25.54
CA ARG A 138 -36.29 -5.41 25.44
C ARG A 138 -37.51 -5.96 24.70
N GLU A 139 -38.69 -5.44 24.97
CA GLU A 139 -39.94 -5.84 24.29
C GLU A 139 -39.94 -5.38 22.83
N ARG A 140 -39.49 -4.16 22.53
CA ARG A 140 -39.35 -3.68 21.15
C ARG A 140 -38.37 -4.52 20.33
N ARG A 141 -37.27 -4.95 20.95
CA ARG A 141 -36.33 -5.88 20.31
C ARG A 141 -36.99 -7.23 19.99
N ALA A 142 -37.74 -7.81 20.93
CA ALA A 142 -38.43 -9.08 20.71
C ALA A 142 -39.51 -8.98 19.60
N LEU A 143 -40.22 -7.85 19.54
CA LEU A 143 -41.19 -7.57 18.47
C LEU A 143 -40.50 -7.40 17.11
N ALA A 144 -39.36 -6.72 17.06
CA ALA A 144 -38.56 -6.59 15.83
C ALA A 144 -37.99 -7.94 15.37
N GLU A 145 -37.52 -8.79 16.29
CA GLU A 145 -37.05 -10.15 15.98
C GLU A 145 -38.18 -10.98 15.33
N LYS A 146 -39.41 -10.91 15.84
CA LYS A 146 -40.59 -11.53 15.21
C LYS A 146 -40.87 -10.97 13.81
N ALA A 147 -40.73 -9.64 13.64
CA ALA A 147 -40.90 -9.00 12.34
C ALA A 147 -39.86 -9.50 11.32
N PHE A 148 -38.58 -9.62 11.71
CA PHE A 148 -37.53 -10.12 10.83
C PHE A 148 -37.74 -11.59 10.43
N VAL A 149 -38.23 -12.44 11.33
CA VAL A 149 -38.58 -13.82 11.00
C VAL A 149 -39.67 -13.87 9.94
N LEU A 150 -40.75 -13.10 10.12
CA LEU A 150 -41.84 -13.02 9.16
C LEU A 150 -41.40 -12.47 7.80
N PHE A 151 -40.56 -11.44 7.81
CA PHE A 151 -39.96 -10.91 6.58
C PHE A 151 -39.13 -11.98 5.87
N SER A 152 -38.29 -12.72 6.59
CA SER A 152 -37.50 -13.81 6.01
C SER A 152 -38.35 -14.93 5.41
N GLU A 153 -39.47 -15.28 6.05
CA GLU A 153 -40.42 -16.27 5.52
C GLU A 153 -41.07 -15.81 4.21
N LEU A 154 -41.47 -14.53 4.15
CA LEU A 154 -41.99 -13.92 2.93
C LEU A 154 -40.91 -13.84 1.83
N ASP A 155 -39.67 -13.47 2.20
CA ASP A 155 -38.53 -13.37 1.26
C ASP A 155 -38.29 -14.74 0.60
N ARG A 156 -38.32 -15.81 1.41
CA ARG A 156 -38.16 -17.19 0.94
C ARG A 156 -39.32 -17.65 0.05
N ALA A 157 -40.56 -17.27 0.38
CA ALA A 157 -41.73 -17.63 -0.41
C ALA A 157 -41.70 -16.96 -1.80
N ILE A 158 -41.31 -15.68 -1.88
CA ILE A 158 -41.07 -15.00 -3.16
C ILE A 158 -39.94 -15.70 -3.93
N ALA A 159 -38.79 -15.94 -3.29
CA ALA A 159 -37.64 -16.58 -3.93
C ALA A 159 -38.01 -17.96 -4.51
N THR A 160 -38.85 -18.72 -3.81
CA THR A 160 -39.37 -20.03 -4.27
C THR A 160 -40.37 -19.87 -5.42
N SER A 161 -41.11 -18.76 -5.49
CA SER A 161 -42.01 -18.46 -6.63
C SER A 161 -41.27 -18.00 -7.89
N LEU A 162 -40.03 -17.51 -7.74
CA LEU A 162 -39.17 -17.05 -8.84
C LEU A 162 -38.34 -18.18 -9.48
N SER A 163 -38.25 -19.36 -8.84
CA SER A 163 -37.41 -20.47 -9.29
C SER A 163 -38.02 -21.32 -10.43
N GLY A 164 -38.92 -20.74 -11.23
CA GLY A 164 -39.67 -21.43 -12.28
C GLY A 164 -39.50 -20.87 -13.70
N GLU A 165 -38.78 -19.77 -13.89
CA GLU A 165 -38.40 -19.29 -15.22
C GLU A 165 -36.89 -19.54 -15.42
N ASP A 166 -36.53 -20.31 -16.45
CA ASP A 166 -35.13 -20.55 -16.81
C ASP A 166 -34.43 -19.19 -17.03
N GLU A 167 -33.47 -18.85 -16.16
CA GLU A 167 -32.73 -17.58 -16.21
C GLU A 167 -31.93 -17.53 -17.53
N VAL A 168 -32.35 -16.67 -18.47
CA VAL A 168 -31.66 -16.51 -19.76
C VAL A 168 -30.32 -15.83 -19.52
N VAL A 169 -29.23 -16.55 -19.78
CA VAL A 169 -27.85 -16.05 -19.68
C VAL A 169 -27.44 -15.38 -20.99
N HIS A 170 -26.81 -14.22 -20.90
CA HIS A 170 -26.47 -13.37 -22.04
C HIS A 170 -24.96 -13.23 -22.25
N ASP A 171 -24.45 -13.64 -23.42
CA ASP A 171 -23.09 -13.28 -23.83
C ASP A 171 -23.04 -11.80 -24.23
N VAL A 172 -22.01 -11.09 -23.73
CA VAL A 172 -21.87 -9.63 -23.83
C VAL A 172 -20.63 -9.25 -24.62
N LEU A 173 -20.74 -8.28 -25.53
CA LEU A 173 -19.60 -7.59 -26.14
C LEU A 173 -19.41 -6.22 -25.48
N LEU A 174 -18.29 -6.02 -24.81
CA LEU A 174 -17.85 -4.74 -24.29
C LEU A 174 -16.79 -4.11 -25.21
N VAL A 175 -17.02 -2.89 -25.68
CA VAL A 175 -16.09 -2.19 -26.58
C VAL A 175 -15.26 -1.18 -25.80
N GLY A 176 -13.93 -1.27 -25.93
CA GLY A 176 -12.92 -0.38 -25.34
C GLY A 176 -11.73 -1.11 -24.71
N ASN A 177 -10.82 -0.37 -24.05
CA ASN A 177 -9.55 -0.89 -23.54
C ASN A 177 -8.96 -0.14 -22.33
N GLY A 178 -9.70 0.79 -21.73
CA GLY A 178 -9.27 1.59 -20.60
C GLY A 178 -9.60 0.97 -19.24
N GLY A 179 -9.26 1.70 -18.17
CA GLY A 179 -9.60 1.31 -16.80
C GLY A 179 -11.10 1.31 -16.54
N ARG A 180 -11.84 2.18 -17.23
CA ARG A 180 -13.30 2.19 -17.25
C ARG A 180 -13.86 0.86 -17.77
N GLU A 181 -13.37 0.38 -18.92
CA GLU A 181 -13.86 -0.88 -19.48
C GLU A 181 -13.48 -2.08 -18.62
N HIS A 182 -12.31 -2.07 -17.98
CA HIS A 182 -11.98 -3.07 -16.97
C HIS A 182 -12.99 -3.06 -15.82
N ALA A 183 -13.29 -1.90 -15.23
CA ALA A 183 -14.29 -1.81 -14.15
C ALA A 183 -15.70 -2.25 -14.60
N ILE A 184 -16.10 -1.96 -15.84
CA ILE A 184 -17.38 -2.44 -16.40
C ILE A 184 -17.36 -3.97 -16.55
N ALA A 185 -16.32 -4.55 -17.15
CA ALA A 185 -16.20 -6.00 -17.32
C ALA A 185 -16.20 -6.73 -15.97
N TRP A 186 -15.41 -6.23 -15.02
CA TRP A 186 -15.36 -6.72 -13.64
C TRP A 186 -16.73 -6.70 -12.96
N LYS A 187 -17.53 -5.65 -13.19
CA LYS A 187 -18.85 -5.54 -12.58
C LYS A 187 -19.90 -6.39 -13.28
N LEU A 188 -19.83 -6.52 -14.62
CA LEU A 188 -20.72 -7.38 -15.40
C LEU A 188 -20.53 -8.87 -15.08
N ALA A 189 -19.29 -9.30 -14.80
CA ALA A 189 -18.97 -10.68 -14.43
C ALA A 189 -19.56 -11.11 -13.07
N GLN A 190 -20.07 -10.17 -12.27
CA GLN A 190 -20.73 -10.46 -10.99
C GLN A 190 -22.22 -10.79 -11.15
N SER A 191 -22.80 -10.62 -12.34
CA SER A 191 -24.22 -10.90 -12.61
C SER A 191 -24.46 -12.38 -12.94
N SER A 192 -25.53 -12.97 -12.40
CA SER A 192 -25.99 -14.31 -12.79
C SER A 192 -26.55 -14.36 -14.21
N SER A 193 -26.97 -13.21 -14.76
CA SER A 193 -27.54 -13.09 -16.11
C SER A 193 -26.48 -12.89 -17.19
N THR A 194 -25.20 -12.72 -16.83
CA THR A 194 -24.11 -12.58 -17.80
C THR A 194 -23.43 -13.93 -18.05
N GLY A 195 -23.27 -14.27 -19.33
CA GLY A 195 -22.50 -15.43 -19.80
C GLY A 195 -21.05 -15.07 -20.05
N HIS A 196 -20.58 -15.28 -21.28
CA HIS A 196 -19.23 -14.92 -21.69
C HIS A 196 -19.14 -13.42 -22.01
N ILE A 197 -18.12 -12.73 -21.48
CA ILE A 197 -17.86 -11.31 -21.74
C ILE A 197 -16.67 -11.20 -22.71
N TYR A 198 -16.93 -10.70 -23.91
CA TYR A 198 -15.90 -10.37 -24.89
C TYR A 198 -15.53 -8.90 -24.78
N VAL A 199 -14.25 -8.58 -24.62
CA VAL A 199 -13.77 -7.18 -24.56
C VAL A 199 -12.96 -6.86 -25.81
N ALA A 200 -13.33 -5.81 -26.56
CA ALA A 200 -12.70 -5.46 -27.83
C ALA A 200 -12.11 -4.03 -27.84
N PRO A 201 -10.78 -3.84 -27.88
CA PRO A 201 -9.74 -4.86 -27.84
C PRO A 201 -9.37 -5.36 -26.43
N GLY A 202 -9.82 -4.68 -25.38
CA GLY A 202 -9.37 -4.95 -24.02
C GLY A 202 -7.92 -4.56 -23.77
N ASN A 203 -7.41 -4.93 -22.59
CA ASN A 203 -6.02 -4.74 -22.16
C ASN A 203 -5.54 -5.94 -21.32
N ALA A 204 -4.29 -5.91 -20.84
CA ALA A 204 -3.72 -7.04 -20.11
C ALA A 204 -4.51 -7.47 -18.86
N GLY A 205 -5.25 -6.55 -18.23
CA GLY A 205 -6.02 -6.86 -17.03
C GLY A 205 -7.48 -7.22 -17.29
N THR A 206 -8.04 -6.93 -18.46
CA THR A 206 -9.45 -7.27 -18.74
C THR A 206 -9.66 -8.76 -19.00
N GLU A 207 -8.61 -9.49 -19.38
CA GLU A 207 -8.70 -10.93 -19.59
C GLU A 207 -8.74 -11.67 -18.25
N ASP A 208 -9.85 -12.35 -17.97
CA ASP A 208 -10.04 -13.18 -16.79
C ASP A 208 -10.84 -14.43 -17.18
N VAL A 209 -10.12 -15.51 -17.45
CA VAL A 209 -10.73 -16.77 -17.87
C VAL A 209 -11.59 -17.38 -16.78
N ALA A 210 -11.26 -17.17 -15.50
CA ALA A 210 -12.03 -17.69 -14.38
C ALA A 210 -13.38 -16.98 -14.25
N ALA A 211 -13.42 -15.69 -14.58
CA ALA A 211 -14.63 -14.87 -14.62
C ALA A 211 -15.36 -14.89 -15.98
N GLY A 212 -14.91 -15.71 -16.95
CA GLY A 212 -15.55 -15.81 -18.27
C GLY A 212 -15.33 -14.59 -19.18
N ILE A 213 -14.21 -13.88 -19.02
CA ILE A 213 -13.86 -12.68 -19.79
C ILE A 213 -12.72 -12.99 -20.77
N SER A 214 -12.85 -12.57 -22.02
CA SER A 214 -11.78 -12.73 -23.02
C SER A 214 -11.63 -11.50 -23.90
N ASN A 215 -10.37 -11.16 -24.18
CA ASN A 215 -10.06 -10.09 -25.11
C ASN A 215 -10.16 -10.55 -26.56
N VAL A 216 -10.55 -9.63 -27.44
CA VAL A 216 -10.70 -9.89 -28.87
C VAL A 216 -9.94 -8.81 -29.63
N ASN A 217 -8.98 -9.19 -30.46
CA ASN A 217 -8.14 -8.24 -31.20
C ASN A 217 -8.88 -7.58 -32.38
N ILE A 218 -9.90 -6.78 -32.08
CA ILE A 218 -10.68 -5.95 -33.00
C ILE A 218 -10.68 -4.53 -32.44
N GLY A 219 -10.36 -3.56 -33.28
CA GLY A 219 -10.33 -2.15 -32.90
C GLY A 219 -11.73 -1.62 -32.55
N ALA A 220 -11.82 -0.70 -31.59
CA ALA A 220 -13.10 -0.14 -31.15
C ALA A 220 -13.89 0.56 -32.28
N ASN A 221 -13.20 1.04 -33.34
CA ASN A 221 -13.80 1.73 -34.48
C ASN A 221 -14.07 0.79 -35.68
N GLU A 222 -13.75 -0.50 -35.58
CA GLU A 222 -13.96 -1.50 -36.65
C GLU A 222 -15.39 -2.06 -36.57
N HIS A 223 -16.39 -1.18 -36.76
CA HIS A 223 -17.79 -1.48 -36.45
C HIS A 223 -18.33 -2.72 -37.17
N ASP A 224 -17.99 -2.90 -38.45
CA ASP A 224 -18.47 -4.03 -39.24
C ASP A 224 -17.87 -5.36 -38.75
N GLU A 225 -16.60 -5.35 -38.32
CA GLU A 225 -15.92 -6.50 -37.74
C GLU A 225 -16.48 -6.85 -36.36
N LEU A 226 -16.75 -5.84 -35.52
CA LEU A 226 -17.40 -6.02 -34.22
C LEU A 226 -18.78 -6.66 -34.36
N ILE A 227 -19.59 -6.21 -35.32
CA ILE A 227 -20.93 -6.77 -35.59
C ILE A 227 -20.83 -8.22 -36.12
N ALA A 228 -19.91 -8.47 -37.05
CA ALA A 228 -19.69 -9.81 -37.59
C ALA A 228 -19.23 -10.79 -36.49
N PHE A 229 -18.31 -10.34 -35.63
CA PHE A 229 -17.85 -11.10 -34.48
C PHE A 229 -18.98 -11.41 -33.51
N ALA A 230 -19.75 -10.39 -33.11
CA ALA A 230 -20.87 -10.54 -32.18
C ALA A 230 -21.90 -11.58 -32.68
N LYS A 231 -22.26 -11.52 -33.97
CA LYS A 231 -23.13 -12.52 -34.61
C LYS A 231 -22.52 -13.91 -34.62
N SER A 232 -21.23 -14.03 -34.92
CA SER A 232 -20.54 -15.33 -34.98
C SER A 232 -20.45 -16.03 -33.63
N LYS A 233 -20.41 -15.26 -32.53
CA LYS A 233 -20.31 -15.75 -31.16
C LYS A 233 -21.65 -15.89 -30.45
N GLY A 234 -22.75 -15.44 -31.07
CA GLY A 234 -24.07 -15.46 -30.43
C GLY A 234 -24.19 -14.42 -29.31
N VAL A 235 -23.40 -13.34 -29.36
CA VAL A 235 -23.54 -12.21 -28.43
C VAL A 235 -24.94 -11.63 -28.54
N THR A 236 -25.58 -11.44 -27.38
CA THR A 236 -26.96 -10.95 -27.31
C THR A 236 -27.07 -9.55 -26.73
N PHE A 237 -25.97 -8.96 -26.25
CA PHE A 237 -25.94 -7.61 -25.69
C PHE A 237 -24.60 -6.92 -25.96
N CYS A 238 -24.63 -5.64 -26.32
CA CYS A 238 -23.42 -4.84 -26.58
C CYS A 238 -23.34 -3.64 -25.63
N VAL A 239 -22.17 -3.39 -25.05
CA VAL A 239 -21.90 -2.23 -24.19
C VAL A 239 -20.77 -1.42 -24.83
N VAL A 240 -21.02 -0.13 -25.07
CA VAL A 240 -20.01 0.76 -25.69
C VAL A 240 -19.38 1.63 -24.61
N GLY A 241 -18.08 1.44 -24.36
CA GLY A 241 -17.33 2.18 -23.35
C GLY A 241 -16.86 3.58 -23.80
N PRO A 242 -16.07 3.69 -24.89
CA PRO A 242 -15.50 4.97 -25.34
C PRO A 242 -16.45 5.79 -26.21
N GLU A 243 -16.15 7.09 -26.30
CA GLU A 243 -16.95 8.09 -27.01
C GLU A 243 -16.87 7.95 -28.53
N ALA A 244 -15.71 7.62 -29.11
CA ALA A 244 -15.52 7.62 -30.56
C ALA A 244 -16.48 6.65 -31.30
N PRO A 245 -16.66 5.39 -30.88
CA PRO A 245 -17.63 4.50 -31.52
C PRO A 245 -19.09 4.96 -31.38
N LEU A 246 -19.44 5.67 -30.31
CA LEU A 246 -20.78 6.24 -30.13
C LEU A 246 -21.06 7.36 -31.14
N ILE A 247 -20.08 8.25 -31.32
CA ILE A 247 -20.15 9.37 -32.28
C ILE A 247 -20.24 8.84 -33.73
N ASP A 248 -19.55 7.73 -34.01
CA ASP A 248 -19.61 7.05 -35.30
C ASP A 248 -20.83 6.13 -35.47
N GLY A 249 -21.70 6.04 -34.45
CA GLY A 249 -23.00 5.38 -34.51
C GLY A 249 -22.95 3.85 -34.34
N LEU A 250 -22.01 3.31 -33.57
CA LEU A 250 -21.94 1.87 -33.29
C LEU A 250 -23.22 1.34 -32.65
N ALA A 251 -23.81 2.07 -31.69
CA ALA A 251 -25.06 1.68 -31.04
C ALA A 251 -26.21 1.51 -32.05
N ASP A 252 -26.38 2.46 -32.98
CA ASP A 252 -27.40 2.39 -34.04
C ASP A 252 -27.17 1.18 -34.96
N LYS A 253 -25.92 0.92 -35.32
CA LYS A 253 -25.55 -0.21 -36.20
C LYS A 253 -25.77 -1.57 -35.51
N MET A 254 -25.43 -1.70 -34.23
CA MET A 254 -25.68 -2.90 -33.43
C MET A 254 -27.19 -3.18 -33.30
N ASN A 255 -27.96 -2.16 -32.93
CA ASN A 255 -29.43 -2.26 -32.85
C ASN A 255 -30.04 -2.67 -34.20
N THR A 256 -29.59 -2.08 -35.31
CA THR A 256 -30.01 -2.46 -36.68
C THR A 256 -29.64 -3.91 -37.00
N ALA A 257 -28.53 -4.40 -36.47
CA ALA A 257 -28.07 -5.77 -36.64
C ALA A 257 -28.80 -6.78 -35.75
N GLY A 258 -29.74 -6.34 -34.92
CA GLY A 258 -30.52 -7.18 -33.99
C GLY A 258 -29.83 -7.45 -32.65
N ILE A 259 -28.79 -6.69 -32.31
CA ILE A 259 -28.03 -6.83 -31.06
C ILE A 259 -28.28 -5.57 -30.22
N PRO A 260 -29.10 -5.65 -29.15
CA PRO A 260 -29.36 -4.53 -28.27
C PRO A 260 -28.07 -3.90 -27.73
N ALA A 261 -27.94 -2.58 -27.86
CA ALA A 261 -26.74 -1.84 -27.47
C ALA A 261 -27.01 -0.83 -26.35
N PHE A 262 -26.26 -0.94 -25.25
CA PHE A 262 -26.19 0.06 -24.19
C PHE A 262 -25.19 1.16 -24.57
N GLY A 263 -25.74 2.27 -25.06
CA GLY A 263 -25.02 3.47 -25.48
C GLY A 263 -25.94 4.38 -26.31
N PRO A 264 -25.72 5.70 -26.30
CA PRO A 264 -26.59 6.62 -27.02
C PRO A 264 -26.51 6.43 -28.53
N SER A 265 -27.60 6.76 -29.22
CA SER A 265 -27.60 6.87 -30.69
C SER A 265 -26.61 7.93 -31.15
N LYS A 266 -26.21 7.88 -32.42
CA LYS A 266 -25.37 8.92 -33.04
C LYS A 266 -25.95 10.32 -32.89
N ALA A 267 -27.29 10.42 -32.96
CA ALA A 267 -28.00 11.69 -32.79
C ALA A 267 -27.88 12.20 -31.35
N ALA A 268 -28.06 11.32 -30.36
CA ALA A 268 -27.93 11.69 -28.95
C ALA A 268 -26.46 11.95 -28.53
N ALA A 269 -25.50 11.26 -29.13
CA ALA A 269 -24.07 11.43 -28.90
C ALA A 269 -23.54 12.83 -29.29
N GLN A 270 -24.30 13.62 -30.06
CA GLN A 270 -23.96 15.01 -30.40
C GLN A 270 -23.74 15.91 -29.16
N LEU A 271 -24.33 15.57 -28.01
CA LEU A 271 -24.09 16.29 -26.75
C LEU A 271 -22.61 16.31 -26.32
N GLU A 272 -21.84 15.26 -26.62
CA GLU A 272 -20.38 15.19 -26.39
C GLU A 272 -19.61 15.54 -27.67
N ALA A 273 -20.10 15.12 -28.84
CA ALA A 273 -19.39 15.28 -30.12
C ALA A 273 -19.17 16.74 -30.55
N SER A 274 -20.08 17.65 -30.18
CA SER A 274 -20.01 19.06 -30.55
C SER A 274 -20.33 19.96 -29.36
N LYS A 275 -19.32 20.74 -28.93
CA LYS A 275 -19.51 21.72 -27.84
C LYS A 275 -20.51 22.81 -28.24
N ALA A 276 -20.47 23.25 -29.50
CA ALA A 276 -21.42 24.22 -30.04
C ALA A 276 -22.87 23.68 -29.97
N PHE A 277 -23.11 22.45 -30.43
CA PHE A 277 -24.43 21.81 -30.35
C PHE A 277 -24.93 21.70 -28.91
N SER A 278 -24.06 21.24 -28.00
CA SER A 278 -24.36 21.08 -26.57
C SER A 278 -24.79 22.40 -25.93
N LYS A 279 -24.07 23.49 -26.22
CA LYS A 279 -24.40 24.82 -25.72
C LYS A 279 -25.70 25.36 -26.31
N ASP A 280 -25.92 25.21 -27.62
CA ASP A 280 -27.17 25.59 -28.27
C ASP A 280 -28.36 24.77 -27.74
N PHE A 281 -28.15 23.50 -27.41
CA PHE A 281 -29.15 22.63 -26.79
C PHE A 281 -29.52 23.10 -25.40
N MET A 282 -28.52 23.43 -24.58
CA MET A 282 -28.77 23.95 -23.24
C MET A 282 -29.50 25.30 -23.29
N ARG A 283 -29.08 26.21 -24.17
CA ARG A 283 -29.70 27.54 -24.33
C ARG A 283 -31.17 27.45 -24.72
N ARG A 284 -31.49 26.68 -25.77
CA ARG A 284 -32.87 26.58 -26.28
C ARG A 284 -33.83 25.84 -25.34
N ASN A 285 -33.29 25.04 -24.42
CA ASN A 285 -34.06 24.29 -23.42
C ASN A 285 -33.97 24.86 -21.99
N ASN A 286 -33.41 26.06 -21.82
CA ASN A 286 -33.25 26.73 -20.52
C ASN A 286 -32.50 25.87 -19.47
N ILE A 287 -31.44 25.18 -19.89
CA ILE A 287 -30.57 24.39 -19.02
C ILE A 287 -29.41 25.28 -18.54
N PRO A 288 -29.14 25.38 -17.22
CA PRO A 288 -28.08 26.24 -16.69
C PRO A 288 -26.67 25.85 -17.18
N THR A 289 -25.98 26.79 -17.80
CA THR A 289 -24.58 26.66 -18.26
C THR A 289 -23.88 28.03 -18.27
N ALA A 290 -22.57 28.08 -18.52
CA ALA A 290 -21.84 29.33 -18.74
C ALA A 290 -22.43 30.11 -19.91
N SER A 291 -22.48 31.45 -19.79
CA SER A 291 -22.77 32.32 -20.93
C SER A 291 -21.78 32.05 -22.04
N TYR A 292 -22.22 31.96 -23.29
CA TYR A 292 -21.34 31.60 -24.40
C TYR A 292 -21.74 32.25 -25.72
N GLN A 293 -20.79 32.30 -26.65
CA GLN A 293 -21.06 32.61 -28.05
C GLN A 293 -20.10 31.85 -28.98
N ASN A 294 -20.62 31.36 -30.10
CA ASN A 294 -19.87 30.60 -31.11
C ASN A 294 -19.40 31.52 -32.25
N PHE A 295 -18.20 31.28 -32.75
CA PHE A 295 -17.61 32.06 -33.85
C PHE A 295 -16.89 31.16 -34.85
N THR A 296 -17.10 31.44 -36.13
CA THR A 296 -16.33 30.88 -37.27
C THR A 296 -15.46 31.93 -37.96
N ASP A 297 -15.58 33.19 -37.54
CA ASP A 297 -14.85 34.34 -38.07
C ASP A 297 -14.00 34.95 -36.94
N TYR A 298 -12.68 35.06 -37.18
CA TYR A 298 -11.72 35.54 -36.20
C TYR A 298 -11.95 37.00 -35.78
N GLU A 299 -12.27 37.89 -36.72
CA GLU A 299 -12.45 39.32 -36.40
C GLU A 299 -13.71 39.51 -35.55
N LYS A 300 -14.78 38.76 -35.82
CA LYS A 300 -15.98 38.78 -34.97
C LYS A 300 -15.74 38.21 -33.58
N ALA A 301 -14.94 37.15 -33.47
CA ALA A 301 -14.56 36.57 -32.16
C ALA A 301 -13.77 37.59 -31.33
N LYS A 302 -12.81 38.27 -31.96
CA LYS A 302 -12.01 39.33 -31.33
C LYS A 302 -12.85 40.52 -30.91
N GLU A 303 -13.73 41.03 -31.78
CA GLU A 303 -14.67 42.11 -31.44
C GLU A 303 -15.55 41.76 -30.23
N TYR A 304 -15.97 40.50 -30.11
CA TYR A 304 -16.71 40.03 -28.94
C TYR A 304 -15.87 40.07 -27.66
N VAL A 305 -14.63 39.58 -27.69
CA VAL A 305 -13.69 39.66 -26.54
C VAL A 305 -13.44 41.12 -26.12
N ASP A 306 -13.34 42.03 -27.08
CA ASP A 306 -13.18 43.45 -26.80
C ASP A 306 -14.44 44.04 -26.14
N SER A 307 -15.63 43.58 -26.51
CA SER A 307 -16.92 44.09 -26.04
C SER A 307 -17.33 43.68 -24.62
N ILE A 308 -16.71 42.64 -24.05
CA ILE A 308 -17.06 42.08 -22.74
C ILE A 308 -16.08 42.53 -21.64
N ASP A 309 -16.56 42.57 -20.40
CA ASP A 309 -15.78 43.00 -19.22
C ASP A 309 -15.44 41.86 -18.24
N HIS A 310 -15.77 40.61 -18.59
CA HIS A 310 -15.49 39.42 -17.78
C HIS A 310 -14.46 38.51 -18.44
N ASN A 311 -13.82 37.65 -17.63
CA ASN A 311 -12.86 36.67 -18.12
C ASN A 311 -13.56 35.58 -18.93
N ILE A 312 -12.86 35.05 -19.93
CA ILE A 312 -13.40 34.03 -20.83
C ILE A 312 -12.54 32.78 -20.89
N VAL A 313 -13.16 31.71 -21.38
CA VAL A 313 -12.53 30.46 -21.76
C VAL A 313 -12.71 30.31 -23.27
N VAL A 314 -11.60 30.04 -23.99
CA VAL A 314 -11.58 29.80 -25.43
C VAL A 314 -11.57 28.29 -25.66
N LYS A 315 -12.61 27.74 -26.31
CA LYS A 315 -12.71 26.30 -26.56
C LYS A 315 -12.86 26.00 -28.06
N ALA A 316 -12.05 25.09 -28.58
CA ALA A 316 -12.27 24.49 -29.90
C ALA A 316 -13.54 23.61 -29.89
N SER A 317 -14.37 23.69 -30.94
CA SER A 317 -15.69 23.02 -30.99
C SER A 317 -15.58 21.49 -31.11
N GLY A 318 -14.55 20.98 -31.80
CA GLY A 318 -14.32 19.54 -32.02
C GLY A 318 -13.61 18.78 -30.88
N ILE A 319 -13.41 17.46 -31.09
CA ILE A 319 -12.71 16.56 -30.16
C ILE A 319 -11.20 16.85 -30.18
N ALA A 320 -10.73 17.62 -29.20
CA ALA A 320 -9.32 18.03 -29.08
C ALA A 320 -8.59 17.33 -27.92
N ALA A 321 -9.02 16.12 -27.53
CA ALA A 321 -8.42 15.30 -26.45
C ALA A 321 -8.09 16.10 -25.16
N GLY A 322 -8.98 17.01 -24.75
CA GLY A 322 -8.80 17.87 -23.58
C GLY A 322 -7.77 19.02 -23.73
N LYS A 323 -7.07 19.13 -24.87
CA LYS A 323 -6.07 20.17 -25.14
C LYS A 323 -6.66 21.45 -25.77
N GLY A 324 -7.87 21.38 -26.33
CA GLY A 324 -8.52 22.50 -27.01
C GLY A 324 -9.28 23.48 -26.09
N VAL A 325 -8.85 23.65 -24.83
CA VAL A 325 -9.45 24.57 -23.86
C VAL A 325 -8.36 25.49 -23.31
N LEU A 326 -8.44 26.79 -23.61
CA LEU A 326 -7.51 27.81 -23.16
C LEU A 326 -8.23 28.77 -22.21
N ILE A 327 -7.60 29.08 -21.07
CA ILE A 327 -8.16 29.95 -20.01
C ILE A 327 -7.28 31.22 -19.94
N PRO A 328 -7.47 32.18 -20.85
CA PRO A 328 -6.73 33.43 -20.80
C PRO A 328 -7.07 34.23 -19.54
N THR A 329 -6.05 34.85 -18.95
CA THR A 329 -6.19 35.69 -17.74
C THR A 329 -6.24 37.19 -18.06
N SER A 330 -6.07 37.55 -19.34
CA SER A 330 -6.17 38.92 -19.85
C SER A 330 -6.75 38.95 -21.26
N LYS A 331 -7.25 40.11 -21.70
CA LYS A 331 -7.72 40.30 -23.10
C LYS A 331 -6.61 40.05 -24.13
N ALA A 332 -5.37 40.43 -23.80
CA ALA A 332 -4.22 40.18 -24.68
C ALA A 332 -3.97 38.67 -24.87
N GLU A 333 -4.00 37.91 -23.78
CA GLU A 333 -3.90 36.44 -23.83
C GLU A 333 -5.08 35.82 -24.57
N ALA A 334 -6.30 36.37 -24.42
CA ALA A 334 -7.48 35.88 -25.11
C ALA A 334 -7.38 36.06 -26.64
N HIS A 335 -6.83 37.18 -27.11
CA HIS A 335 -6.57 37.39 -28.53
C HIS A 335 -5.52 36.42 -29.08
N GLU A 336 -4.47 36.14 -28.30
CA GLU A 336 -3.44 35.19 -28.70
C GLU A 336 -3.99 33.76 -28.77
N ALA A 337 -4.78 33.35 -27.78
CA ALA A 337 -5.49 32.07 -27.78
C ALA A 337 -6.43 31.93 -28.99
N LEU A 338 -7.16 32.99 -29.35
CA LEU A 338 -8.00 33.01 -30.55
C LEU A 338 -7.19 32.85 -31.84
N ARG A 339 -6.02 33.51 -31.91
CA ARG A 339 -5.11 33.44 -33.06
C ARG A 339 -4.54 32.03 -33.24
N GLU A 340 -4.09 31.41 -32.15
CA GLU A 340 -3.56 30.04 -32.13
C GLU A 340 -4.62 29.03 -32.61
N VAL A 341 -5.86 29.16 -32.12
CA VAL A 341 -6.96 28.24 -32.46
C VAL A 341 -7.44 28.44 -33.90
N MET A 342 -7.77 29.68 -34.30
CA MET A 342 -8.51 29.95 -35.54
C MET A 342 -7.60 30.23 -36.75
N LEU A 343 -6.45 30.89 -36.55
CA LEU A 343 -5.55 31.31 -37.64
C LEU A 343 -4.38 30.35 -37.82
N GLU A 344 -3.73 29.93 -36.72
CA GLU A 344 -2.61 28.99 -36.79
C GLU A 344 -3.06 27.52 -36.88
N LYS A 345 -4.35 27.25 -36.69
CA LYS A 345 -4.96 25.92 -36.77
C LYS A 345 -4.23 24.88 -35.90
N ALA A 346 -3.81 25.28 -34.69
CA ALA A 346 -3.09 24.43 -33.75
C ALA A 346 -3.84 23.12 -33.41
N PHE A 347 -5.17 23.12 -33.56
CA PHE A 347 -6.05 21.96 -33.33
C PHE A 347 -6.69 21.38 -34.61
N GLY A 348 -6.13 21.69 -35.79
CA GLY A 348 -6.66 21.22 -37.08
C GLY A 348 -8.08 21.74 -37.37
N SER A 349 -8.94 20.89 -37.94
CA SER A 349 -10.34 21.25 -38.26
C SER A 349 -11.21 21.52 -37.03
N ALA A 350 -10.79 21.10 -35.83
CA ALA A 350 -11.50 21.44 -34.60
C ALA A 350 -11.44 22.96 -34.28
N GLY A 351 -10.49 23.69 -34.89
CA GLY A 351 -10.35 25.15 -34.79
C GLY A 351 -11.08 25.95 -35.88
N ASP A 352 -11.93 25.31 -36.70
CA ASP A 352 -12.80 26.01 -37.67
C ASP A 352 -13.94 26.77 -36.98
N GLU A 353 -14.32 26.33 -35.79
CA GLU A 353 -15.31 26.97 -34.93
C GLU A 353 -14.80 27.02 -33.49
N VAL A 354 -14.93 28.18 -32.85
CA VAL A 354 -14.55 28.41 -31.45
C VAL A 354 -15.78 28.78 -30.62
N VAL A 355 -15.85 28.26 -29.40
CA VAL A 355 -16.83 28.60 -28.37
C VAL A 355 -16.12 29.48 -27.35
N LEU A 356 -16.59 30.72 -27.18
CA LEU A 356 -16.14 31.62 -26.13
C LEU A 356 -17.13 31.54 -24.97
N GLU A 357 -16.66 31.15 -23.79
CA GLU A 357 -17.49 30.97 -22.59
C GLU A 357 -17.07 31.92 -21.47
N GLU A 358 -18.03 32.35 -20.66
CA GLU A 358 -17.80 32.98 -19.37
C GLU A 358 -16.97 32.08 -18.46
N PHE A 359 -15.93 32.62 -17.83
CA PHE A 359 -15.17 31.93 -16.81
C PHE A 359 -16.00 31.78 -15.53
N MET A 360 -16.34 30.53 -15.17
CA MET A 360 -17.08 30.21 -13.95
C MET A 360 -16.14 29.84 -12.80
N THR A 361 -16.47 30.27 -11.59
CA THR A 361 -15.79 29.88 -10.36
C THR A 361 -16.68 28.96 -9.51
N GLY A 362 -16.07 27.96 -8.87
CA GLY A 362 -16.78 26.97 -8.06
C GLY A 362 -15.99 25.67 -7.91
N GLU A 363 -16.59 24.70 -7.22
CA GLU A 363 -16.08 23.33 -7.22
C GLU A 363 -16.69 22.52 -8.36
N GLU A 364 -15.87 21.74 -9.05
CA GLU A 364 -16.32 20.79 -10.08
C GLU A 364 -16.82 19.49 -9.43
N VAL A 365 -17.90 18.93 -9.98
CA VAL A 365 -18.45 17.63 -9.58
C VAL A 365 -19.08 16.93 -10.79
N SER A 366 -18.86 15.63 -10.87
CA SER A 366 -19.33 14.73 -11.89
C SER A 366 -20.58 14.00 -11.40
N LEU A 367 -21.70 14.11 -12.13
CA LEU A 367 -22.95 13.43 -11.77
C LEU A 367 -23.43 12.52 -12.90
N LEU A 368 -22.93 11.30 -12.93
CA LEU A 368 -23.29 10.30 -13.93
C LEU A 368 -24.73 9.82 -13.73
N ALA A 369 -25.42 9.41 -14.79
CA ALA A 369 -26.77 8.89 -14.68
C ALA A 369 -27.10 7.82 -15.72
N PHE A 370 -27.73 6.74 -15.26
CA PHE A 370 -28.35 5.74 -16.14
C PHE A 370 -29.61 6.33 -16.76
N CYS A 371 -29.74 6.22 -18.07
CA CYS A 371 -30.83 6.80 -18.84
C CYS A 371 -31.44 5.76 -19.78
N ASP A 372 -32.78 5.67 -19.80
CA ASP A 372 -33.53 4.74 -20.65
C ASP A 372 -34.28 5.44 -21.78
N GLY A 373 -33.95 6.69 -22.09
CA GLY A 373 -34.67 7.51 -23.06
C GLY A 373 -35.83 8.34 -22.48
N GLU A 374 -36.28 8.05 -21.25
CA GLU A 374 -37.33 8.82 -20.57
C GLU A 374 -37.03 9.09 -19.09
N ARG A 375 -36.59 8.06 -18.37
CA ARG A 375 -36.26 8.08 -16.95
C ARG A 375 -34.76 8.15 -16.77
N VAL A 376 -34.37 8.70 -15.63
CA VAL A 376 -32.97 8.89 -15.25
C VAL A 376 -32.73 8.47 -13.80
N MET A 377 -31.65 7.72 -13.57
CA MET A 377 -31.17 7.35 -12.23
C MET A 377 -29.74 7.84 -12.05
N CYS A 378 -29.58 8.94 -11.31
CA CYS A 378 -28.28 9.51 -11.00
C CYS A 378 -27.48 8.60 -10.04
N MET A 379 -26.19 8.51 -10.31
CA MET A 379 -25.19 7.87 -9.46
C MET A 379 -24.71 8.87 -8.39
N PRO A 380 -24.06 8.41 -7.30
CA PRO A 380 -23.43 9.32 -6.35
C PRO A 380 -22.47 10.28 -7.05
N GLY A 381 -22.48 11.55 -6.64
CA GLY A 381 -21.57 12.55 -7.17
C GLY A 381 -20.11 12.16 -6.95
N VAL A 382 -19.27 12.33 -7.96
CA VAL A 382 -17.83 12.03 -7.93
C VAL A 382 -17.06 13.31 -8.21
N GLN A 383 -15.90 13.51 -7.58
CA GLN A 383 -15.00 14.60 -7.95
C GLN A 383 -13.69 14.03 -8.50
N ASP A 384 -13.35 14.43 -9.73
CA ASP A 384 -12.14 14.04 -10.43
C ASP A 384 -11.01 15.05 -10.24
N HIS A 385 -9.78 14.61 -10.52
CA HIS A 385 -8.58 15.43 -10.43
C HIS A 385 -7.87 15.47 -11.78
N LYS A 386 -8.16 16.48 -12.58
CA LYS A 386 -7.67 16.56 -13.98
C LYS A 386 -6.19 16.90 -14.10
N ARG A 387 -5.59 17.62 -13.17
CA ARG A 387 -4.20 18.09 -13.27
C ARG A 387 -3.19 16.98 -12.95
N ILE A 388 -2.05 16.96 -13.65
CA ILE A 388 -1.02 15.89 -13.52
C ILE A 388 -0.32 15.87 -12.15
N SER A 389 -0.14 17.03 -11.52
CA SER A 389 0.66 17.17 -10.30
C SER A 389 -0.20 17.62 -9.11
N ASP A 390 0.30 17.33 -7.91
CA ASP A 390 -0.27 17.78 -6.63
C ASP A 390 -0.50 19.30 -6.60
N GLY A 391 -1.51 19.73 -5.84
CA GLY A 391 -1.90 21.13 -5.76
C GLY A 391 -2.52 21.67 -7.04
N ASP A 392 -3.12 20.79 -7.84
CA ASP A 392 -3.73 21.09 -9.15
C ASP A 392 -2.77 21.80 -10.13
N GLN A 393 -1.50 21.39 -10.12
CA GLN A 393 -0.45 21.95 -10.97
C GLN A 393 -0.21 21.14 -12.25
N GLY A 394 0.48 21.77 -13.23
CA GLY A 394 0.84 21.14 -14.50
C GLY A 394 -0.33 21.06 -15.50
N PRO A 395 -0.15 20.45 -16.68
CA PRO A 395 -1.20 20.35 -17.69
C PRO A 395 -2.43 19.55 -17.24
N ASN A 396 -3.58 19.81 -17.88
CA ASN A 396 -4.77 18.98 -17.78
C ASN A 396 -4.51 17.59 -18.39
N THR A 397 -5.12 16.58 -17.78
CA THR A 397 -5.06 15.17 -18.16
C THR A 397 -6.48 14.62 -18.33
N GLY A 398 -6.61 13.33 -18.64
CA GLY A 398 -7.89 12.62 -18.60
C GLY A 398 -8.41 12.35 -17.18
N GLY A 399 -7.64 12.67 -16.13
CA GLY A 399 -7.96 12.41 -14.73
C GLY A 399 -6.89 11.55 -14.05
N MET A 400 -6.27 12.06 -12.99
CA MET A 400 -5.23 11.41 -12.17
C MET A 400 -5.79 10.69 -10.94
N GLY A 401 -7.10 10.77 -10.73
CA GLY A 401 -7.79 10.13 -9.63
C GLY A 401 -9.17 10.74 -9.45
N ALA A 402 -10.03 10.03 -8.72
CA ALA A 402 -11.39 10.46 -8.43
C ALA A 402 -11.84 9.88 -7.09
N TYR A 403 -12.86 10.47 -6.49
CA TYR A 403 -13.45 9.95 -5.26
C TYR A 403 -14.94 10.28 -5.18
N GLY A 404 -15.69 9.46 -4.44
CA GLY A 404 -17.13 9.63 -4.28
C GLY A 404 -17.67 8.87 -3.06
N PRO A 405 -18.81 9.28 -2.47
CA PRO A 405 -19.58 10.48 -2.82
C PRO A 405 -18.82 11.79 -2.54
N ALA A 406 -19.00 12.81 -3.38
CA ALA A 406 -18.32 14.10 -3.29
C ALA A 406 -18.98 15.01 -2.22
N PRO A 407 -18.29 15.38 -1.13
CA PRO A 407 -18.87 16.16 -0.03
C PRO A 407 -19.33 17.56 -0.41
N CYS A 408 -18.77 18.16 -1.48
CA CYS A 408 -19.20 19.46 -1.99
C CYS A 408 -20.63 19.44 -2.54
N LEU A 409 -21.13 18.27 -2.95
CA LEU A 409 -22.50 18.09 -3.41
C LEU A 409 -23.41 17.80 -2.22
N THR A 410 -23.82 18.86 -1.53
CA THR A 410 -24.82 18.78 -0.44
C THR A 410 -26.14 18.19 -0.93
N ILE A 411 -26.98 17.68 -0.03
CA ILE A 411 -28.27 17.07 -0.39
C ILE A 411 -29.16 18.04 -1.19
N GLU A 412 -29.11 19.33 -0.85
CA GLU A 412 -29.84 20.38 -1.56
C GLU A 412 -29.30 20.59 -2.98
N LEU A 413 -27.97 20.69 -3.14
CA LEU A 413 -27.32 20.86 -4.45
C LEU A 413 -27.48 19.60 -5.32
N GLU A 414 -27.38 18.41 -4.73
CA GLU A 414 -27.61 17.14 -5.41
C GLU A 414 -29.00 17.10 -6.02
N ARG A 415 -30.03 17.48 -5.25
CA ARG A 415 -31.41 17.54 -5.74
C ARG A 415 -31.56 18.51 -6.91
N GLU A 416 -30.90 19.67 -6.84
CA GLU A 416 -30.93 20.65 -7.92
C GLU A 416 -30.25 20.12 -9.19
N CYS A 417 -29.07 19.50 -9.05
CA CYS A 417 -28.36 18.86 -10.15
C CYS A 417 -29.18 17.74 -10.78
N VAL A 418 -29.78 16.84 -9.98
CA VAL A 418 -30.67 15.77 -10.48
C VAL A 418 -31.83 16.36 -11.28
N GLY A 419 -32.47 17.41 -10.77
CA GLY A 419 -33.54 18.10 -11.49
C GLY A 419 -33.07 18.77 -12.80
N ILE A 420 -31.80 19.16 -12.91
CA ILE A 420 -31.21 19.61 -14.19
C ILE A 420 -31.05 18.44 -15.15
N VAL A 421 -30.54 17.29 -14.69
CA VAL A 421 -30.36 16.10 -15.54
C VAL A 421 -31.71 15.57 -16.07
N GLU A 422 -32.74 15.53 -15.22
CA GLU A 422 -34.11 15.17 -15.64
C GLU A 422 -34.62 16.09 -16.77
N ARG A 423 -34.37 17.40 -16.69
CA ARG A 423 -34.72 18.35 -17.76
C ARG A 423 -33.95 18.09 -19.05
N VAL A 424 -32.67 17.71 -18.96
CA VAL A 424 -31.86 17.34 -20.12
C VAL A 424 -32.48 16.15 -20.84
N ILE A 425 -32.79 15.07 -20.13
CA ILE A 425 -33.36 13.85 -20.73
C ILE A 425 -34.76 14.12 -21.31
N ALA A 426 -35.60 14.88 -20.62
CA ALA A 426 -36.91 15.28 -21.14
C ALA A 426 -36.80 16.12 -22.43
N ALA A 427 -35.84 17.04 -22.50
CA ALA A 427 -35.56 17.85 -23.69
C ALA A 427 -35.03 17.01 -24.86
N MET A 428 -34.10 16.07 -24.58
CA MET A 428 -33.57 15.13 -25.57
C MET A 428 -34.69 14.29 -26.21
N LYS A 429 -35.59 13.73 -25.39
CA LYS A 429 -36.78 13.01 -25.87
C LYS A 429 -37.69 13.91 -26.72
N LYS A 430 -37.95 15.15 -26.27
CA LYS A 430 -38.79 16.12 -26.98
C LYS A 430 -38.24 16.48 -28.37
N GLU A 431 -36.92 16.53 -28.52
CA GLU A 431 -36.25 16.83 -29.79
C GLU A 431 -36.04 15.58 -30.67
N GLY A 432 -36.61 14.42 -30.30
CA GLY A 432 -36.52 13.19 -31.11
C GLY A 432 -35.18 12.46 -30.99
N MET A 433 -34.41 12.75 -29.94
CA MET A 433 -33.11 12.14 -29.65
C MET A 433 -33.14 11.47 -28.27
N PRO A 434 -34.02 10.46 -28.04
CA PRO A 434 -34.09 9.80 -26.73
C PRO A 434 -32.72 9.23 -26.37
N TYR A 435 -32.30 9.49 -25.13
CA TYR A 435 -30.96 9.19 -24.66
C TYR A 435 -30.95 7.89 -23.87
N VAL A 436 -30.34 6.84 -24.42
CA VAL A 436 -30.12 5.53 -23.75
C VAL A 436 -28.64 5.37 -23.42
N GLY A 437 -28.31 4.94 -22.21
CA GLY A 437 -26.92 4.73 -21.78
C GLY A 437 -26.57 5.52 -20.52
N VAL A 438 -25.30 5.92 -20.40
CA VAL A 438 -24.84 6.79 -19.30
C VAL A 438 -24.62 8.21 -19.78
N LEU A 439 -25.42 9.14 -19.26
CA LEU A 439 -25.18 10.56 -19.42
C LEU A 439 -24.27 11.04 -18.28
N TYR A 440 -23.24 11.80 -18.62
CA TYR A 440 -22.28 12.34 -17.67
C TYR A 440 -22.15 13.88 -17.83
N PRO A 441 -22.98 14.67 -17.13
CA PRO A 441 -22.77 16.09 -16.95
C PRO A 441 -21.65 16.38 -15.94
N GLY A 442 -20.68 17.21 -16.35
CA GLY A 442 -19.77 17.89 -15.44
C GLY A 442 -20.40 19.18 -14.94
N PHE A 443 -20.61 19.31 -13.63
CA PHE A 443 -21.17 20.51 -13.00
C PHE A 443 -20.07 21.36 -12.38
N MET A 444 -20.24 22.68 -12.50
CA MET A 444 -19.57 23.68 -11.66
C MET A 444 -20.57 24.18 -10.62
N LEU A 445 -20.23 24.02 -9.33
CA LEU A 445 -21.03 24.51 -8.21
C LEU A 445 -20.69 25.98 -7.97
N THR A 446 -21.38 26.88 -8.69
CA THR A 446 -21.12 28.32 -8.60
C THR A 446 -21.86 28.98 -7.42
N PRO A 447 -21.47 30.19 -6.99
CA PRO A 447 -22.25 30.96 -6.00
C PRO A 447 -23.70 31.24 -6.42
N SER A 448 -24.01 31.14 -7.72
CA SER A 448 -25.35 31.34 -8.28
C SER A 448 -26.15 30.05 -8.48
N GLY A 449 -25.60 28.89 -8.10
CA GLY A 449 -26.18 27.57 -8.31
C GLY A 449 -25.35 26.68 -9.26
N PRO A 450 -25.72 25.40 -9.40
CA PRO A 450 -25.03 24.44 -10.28
C PRO A 450 -25.24 24.78 -11.76
N LYS A 451 -24.14 24.79 -12.52
CA LYS A 451 -24.15 25.02 -13.98
C LYS A 451 -23.39 23.90 -14.67
N ILE A 452 -23.90 23.41 -15.81
CA ILE A 452 -23.20 22.40 -16.61
C ILE A 452 -22.02 23.05 -17.34
N VAL A 453 -20.84 22.45 -17.19
CA VAL A 453 -19.61 22.78 -17.91
C VAL A 453 -19.62 22.11 -19.28
N GLU A 454 -19.86 20.80 -19.30
CA GLU A 454 -19.91 19.96 -20.50
C GLU A 454 -20.70 18.68 -20.25
N PHE A 455 -21.10 18.01 -21.34
CA PHE A 455 -21.64 16.65 -21.31
C PHE A 455 -20.62 15.67 -21.86
N ASN A 456 -20.61 14.49 -21.27
CA ASN A 456 -20.01 13.29 -21.81
C ASN A 456 -21.13 12.25 -21.96
N CYS A 457 -21.06 11.46 -23.02
CA CYS A 457 -22.13 10.58 -23.46
C CYS A 457 -21.89 9.10 -23.09
N ARG A 458 -21.04 8.88 -22.09
CA ARG A 458 -20.58 7.58 -21.65
C ARG A 458 -20.11 7.66 -20.20
N PHE A 459 -19.75 6.50 -19.65
CA PHE A 459 -19.09 6.39 -18.36
C PHE A 459 -17.78 7.22 -18.28
N GLY A 460 -17.54 7.87 -17.13
CA GLY A 460 -16.31 8.63 -16.85
C GLY A 460 -15.08 7.72 -16.69
N ASP A 461 -13.87 8.26 -16.81
CA ASP A 461 -12.63 7.54 -16.49
C ASP A 461 -11.65 8.54 -15.88
N PRO A 462 -11.36 8.49 -14.56
CA PRO A 462 -11.51 7.35 -13.66
C PRO A 462 -12.80 7.29 -12.82
N GLU A 463 -13.85 8.07 -13.12
CA GLU A 463 -15.06 8.13 -12.29
C GLU A 463 -15.80 6.77 -12.21
N THR A 464 -15.75 5.96 -13.27
CA THR A 464 -16.36 4.62 -13.30
C THR A 464 -15.75 3.69 -12.28
N GLN A 465 -14.44 3.75 -12.13
CA GLN A 465 -13.67 2.99 -11.16
C GLN A 465 -14.09 3.36 -9.73
N VAL A 466 -14.62 4.56 -9.48
CA VAL A 466 -15.17 4.95 -8.17
C VAL A 466 -16.61 4.46 -7.99
N VAL A 467 -17.49 4.68 -8.99
CA VAL A 467 -18.93 4.40 -8.81
C VAL A 467 -19.24 2.90 -8.81
N LEU A 468 -18.65 2.10 -9.71
CA LEU A 468 -19.04 0.70 -9.84
C LEU A 468 -18.72 -0.17 -8.61
N PRO A 469 -17.61 0.04 -7.88
CA PRO A 469 -17.40 -0.63 -6.59
C PRO A 469 -18.43 -0.30 -5.51
N LEU A 470 -19.01 0.92 -5.57
CA LEU A 470 -20.10 1.35 -4.69
C LEU A 470 -21.47 0.84 -5.16
N LEU A 471 -21.62 0.39 -6.40
CA LEU A 471 -22.89 -0.14 -6.90
C LEU A 471 -23.21 -1.48 -6.21
N HIS A 472 -24.32 -1.51 -5.49
CA HIS A 472 -24.83 -2.72 -4.84
C HIS A 472 -25.70 -3.54 -5.80
N SER A 473 -26.48 -2.87 -6.66
CA SER A 473 -27.33 -3.52 -7.67
C SER A 473 -26.53 -4.21 -8.79
N ASP A 474 -27.21 -5.10 -9.51
CA ASP A 474 -26.69 -5.74 -10.72
C ASP A 474 -26.59 -4.74 -11.88
N LEU A 475 -25.37 -4.55 -12.40
CA LEU A 475 -25.10 -3.63 -13.51
C LEU A 475 -25.73 -4.09 -14.83
N PHE A 476 -25.70 -5.40 -15.12
CA PHE A 476 -26.24 -5.93 -16.36
C PHE A 476 -27.75 -5.68 -16.43
N GLU A 477 -28.45 -5.95 -15.34
CA GLU A 477 -29.90 -5.74 -15.28
C GLU A 477 -30.29 -4.26 -15.41
N ILE A 478 -29.50 -3.33 -14.85
CA ILE A 478 -29.70 -1.89 -15.05
C ILE A 478 -29.49 -1.51 -16.52
N MET A 479 -28.42 -1.99 -17.15
CA MET A 479 -28.12 -1.72 -18.56
C MET A 479 -29.23 -2.26 -19.47
N ARG A 480 -29.67 -3.50 -19.22
CA ARG A 480 -30.79 -4.13 -19.94
C ARG A 480 -32.07 -3.33 -19.76
N ALA A 481 -32.39 -2.91 -18.53
CA ALA A 481 -33.56 -2.07 -18.25
C ALA A 481 -33.51 -0.72 -18.97
N CYS A 482 -32.32 -0.14 -19.18
CA CYS A 482 -32.16 1.08 -19.96
C CYS A 482 -32.48 0.86 -21.45
N VAL A 483 -31.96 -0.22 -22.03
CA VAL A 483 -32.19 -0.57 -23.45
C VAL A 483 -33.64 -0.99 -23.70
N GLU A 484 -34.27 -1.63 -22.72
CA GLU A 484 -35.67 -2.08 -22.79
C GLU A 484 -36.69 -1.01 -22.34
N HIS A 485 -36.24 0.22 -22.03
CA HIS A 485 -37.10 1.32 -21.61
C HIS A 485 -37.96 0.97 -20.38
N ARG A 486 -37.37 0.33 -19.37
CA ARG A 486 -38.02 -0.12 -18.13
C ARG A 486 -37.23 0.25 -16.86
N LEU A 487 -36.36 1.27 -16.92
CA LEU A 487 -35.54 1.68 -15.78
C LEU A 487 -36.42 2.22 -14.63
N GLU A 488 -36.28 1.66 -13.44
CA GLU A 488 -37.01 2.11 -12.25
C GLU A 488 -36.07 2.38 -11.09
N ARG A 489 -36.49 3.25 -10.16
CA ARG A 489 -35.67 3.66 -9.02
C ARG A 489 -35.29 2.50 -8.10
N SER A 490 -36.16 1.49 -7.99
CA SER A 490 -35.92 0.29 -7.19
C SER A 490 -34.78 -0.59 -7.73
N LEU A 491 -34.42 -0.46 -9.02
CA LEU A 491 -33.35 -1.25 -9.63
C LEU A 491 -31.96 -0.76 -9.21
N VAL A 492 -31.81 0.49 -8.76
CA VAL A 492 -30.49 1.09 -8.50
C VAL A 492 -30.32 1.35 -7.00
N SER A 493 -29.35 0.66 -6.41
CA SER A 493 -28.96 0.79 -5.00
C SER A 493 -27.44 0.87 -4.86
N TRP A 494 -26.99 1.65 -3.87
CA TRP A 494 -25.57 1.92 -3.62
C TRP A 494 -25.20 1.49 -2.21
N LYS A 495 -23.97 1.00 -2.04
CA LYS A 495 -23.37 0.69 -0.73
C LYS A 495 -23.18 1.99 0.06
N SER A 496 -23.29 1.90 1.39
CA SER A 496 -22.85 2.97 2.27
C SER A 496 -21.32 3.04 2.34
N GLY A 497 -20.76 4.24 2.36
CA GLY A 497 -19.32 4.46 2.48
C GLY A 497 -18.80 5.40 1.39
N ALA A 498 -17.51 5.32 1.11
CA ALA A 498 -16.84 6.07 0.06
C ALA A 498 -15.89 5.16 -0.72
N ALA A 499 -15.62 5.55 -1.97
CA ALA A 499 -14.59 4.96 -2.81
C ALA A 499 -13.63 6.05 -3.29
N ALA A 500 -12.38 5.67 -3.48
CA ALA A 500 -11.35 6.54 -4.02
C ALA A 500 -10.45 5.76 -4.97
N THR A 501 -10.11 6.39 -6.09
CA THR A 501 -9.26 5.84 -7.15
C THR A 501 -8.04 6.74 -7.34
N ILE A 502 -6.86 6.14 -7.29
CA ILE A 502 -5.58 6.78 -7.62
C ILE A 502 -5.10 6.24 -8.96
N VAL A 503 -4.84 7.13 -9.92
CA VAL A 503 -4.29 6.72 -11.22
C VAL A 503 -2.76 6.76 -11.17
N MET A 504 -2.15 5.65 -11.58
CA MET A 504 -0.72 5.57 -11.86
C MET A 504 -0.49 5.77 -13.37
N ALA A 505 0.33 6.75 -13.73
CA ALA A 505 0.63 7.15 -15.09
C ALA A 505 2.12 6.94 -15.42
N SER A 506 2.41 6.83 -16.72
CA SER A 506 3.77 6.77 -17.25
C SER A 506 4.45 8.13 -17.23
N GLN A 507 5.75 8.17 -16.94
CA GLN A 507 6.54 9.41 -16.93
C GLN A 507 6.37 10.21 -18.24
N GLY A 508 6.00 11.48 -18.10
CA GLY A 508 5.84 12.39 -19.25
C GLY A 508 4.40 12.50 -19.76
N TYR A 509 3.47 11.68 -19.28
CA TYR A 509 2.03 11.91 -19.47
C TYR A 509 1.64 13.30 -18.91
N PRO A 510 0.81 14.12 -19.59
CA PRO A 510 -0.01 13.86 -20.79
C PRO A 510 0.66 14.12 -22.15
N SER A 511 1.97 14.35 -22.17
CA SER A 511 2.77 14.54 -23.39
C SER A 511 3.28 13.19 -23.92
N SER A 512 4.50 13.15 -24.47
CA SER A 512 5.14 11.90 -24.87
C SER A 512 5.59 11.12 -23.63
N TYR A 513 5.36 9.81 -23.63
CA TYR A 513 5.71 8.91 -22.54
C TYR A 513 6.26 7.59 -23.08
N PRO A 514 7.18 6.92 -22.36
CA PRO A 514 7.71 5.63 -22.76
C PRO A 514 6.67 4.52 -22.54
N LYS A 515 6.73 3.46 -23.35
CA LYS A 515 5.95 2.23 -23.22
C LYS A 515 6.89 1.04 -22.99
N GLY A 516 6.33 -0.10 -22.59
CA GLY A 516 7.05 -1.36 -22.42
C GLY A 516 7.81 -1.47 -21.09
N LYS A 517 7.47 -0.64 -20.09
CA LYS A 517 8.07 -0.74 -18.75
C LYS A 517 7.36 -1.82 -17.95
N VAL A 518 8.11 -2.78 -17.41
CA VAL A 518 7.57 -3.90 -16.62
C VAL A 518 6.91 -3.38 -15.35
N ILE A 519 5.74 -3.93 -15.03
CA ILE A 519 4.95 -3.62 -13.84
C ILE A 519 5.04 -4.79 -12.87
N THR A 520 5.44 -4.53 -11.63
CA THR A 520 5.53 -5.51 -10.55
C THR A 520 4.61 -5.15 -9.38
N GLY A 521 4.31 -6.13 -8.52
CA GLY A 521 3.52 -5.92 -7.29
C GLY A 521 1.99 -5.83 -7.48
N LEU A 522 1.48 -6.15 -8.67
CA LEU A 522 0.04 -6.20 -8.96
C LEU A 522 -0.69 -7.22 -8.06
N SER A 523 -0.13 -8.43 -7.91
CA SER A 523 -0.70 -9.48 -7.06
C SER A 523 -0.73 -9.07 -5.58
N ASP A 524 0.30 -8.36 -5.12
CA ASP A 524 0.38 -7.88 -3.74
C ASP A 524 -0.70 -6.83 -3.47
N ALA A 525 -0.93 -5.91 -4.41
CA ALA A 525 -2.00 -4.92 -4.32
C ALA A 525 -3.39 -5.58 -4.35
N GLN A 526 -3.62 -6.54 -5.26
CA GLN A 526 -4.89 -7.27 -5.39
C GLN A 526 -5.18 -8.20 -4.19
N SER A 527 -4.16 -8.60 -3.43
CA SER A 527 -4.35 -9.37 -2.21
C SER A 527 -4.92 -8.55 -1.04
N LEU A 528 -4.88 -7.22 -1.14
CA LEU A 528 -5.43 -6.33 -0.14
C LEU A 528 -6.95 -6.35 -0.18
N LYS A 529 -7.57 -6.50 0.98
CA LYS A 529 -9.02 -6.48 1.11
C LYS A 529 -9.57 -5.09 0.73
N ASP A 530 -10.68 -5.09 0.00
CA ASP A 530 -11.42 -3.89 -0.42
C ASP A 530 -10.60 -2.95 -1.35
N VAL A 531 -9.58 -3.50 -2.03
CA VAL A 531 -8.75 -2.82 -3.04
C VAL A 531 -8.86 -3.55 -4.38
N ASP A 532 -9.17 -2.81 -5.43
CA ASP A 532 -9.24 -3.29 -6.81
C ASP A 532 -8.21 -2.54 -7.68
N VAL A 533 -7.51 -3.26 -8.56
CA VAL A 533 -6.53 -2.67 -9.49
C VAL A 533 -7.06 -2.78 -10.91
N PHE A 534 -7.62 -1.68 -11.43
CA PHE A 534 -8.13 -1.64 -12.80
C PHE A 534 -7.04 -1.25 -13.77
N HIS A 535 -6.84 -2.08 -14.79
CA HIS A 535 -5.86 -1.84 -15.83
C HIS A 535 -6.39 -0.89 -16.89
N ALA A 536 -5.59 0.09 -17.29
CA ALA A 536 -5.84 0.96 -18.43
C ALA A 536 -4.79 0.68 -19.52
N GLY A 537 -3.76 1.52 -19.65
CA GLY A 537 -2.67 1.33 -20.60
C GLY A 537 -1.68 0.26 -20.17
N THR A 538 -2.09 -1.02 -20.20
CA THR A 538 -1.21 -2.18 -19.98
C THR A 538 -1.28 -3.17 -21.15
N THR A 539 -0.21 -3.95 -21.33
CA THR A 539 -0.12 -5.02 -22.33
C THR A 539 0.63 -6.23 -21.76
N ASN A 540 0.34 -7.41 -22.28
CA ASN A 540 1.12 -8.61 -22.00
C ASN A 540 2.46 -8.54 -22.75
N GLY A 541 3.56 -8.80 -22.03
CA GLY A 541 4.91 -8.98 -22.54
C GLY A 541 5.10 -10.38 -23.11
N ALA A 542 6.15 -10.57 -23.91
CA ALA A 542 6.44 -11.85 -24.57
C ALA A 542 6.77 -12.99 -23.59
N ASP A 543 7.20 -12.65 -22.37
CA ASP A 543 7.54 -13.54 -21.26
C ASP A 543 6.37 -13.75 -20.27
N GLY A 544 5.19 -13.20 -20.57
CA GLY A 544 4.03 -13.21 -19.67
C GLY A 544 4.03 -12.12 -18.60
N SER A 545 5.02 -11.23 -18.59
CA SER A 545 5.01 -10.04 -17.72
C SER A 545 3.95 -9.03 -18.17
N ILE A 546 3.51 -8.15 -17.27
CA ILE A 546 2.61 -7.04 -17.63
C ILE A 546 3.45 -5.77 -17.76
N ALA A 547 3.26 -5.03 -18.85
CA ALA A 547 4.03 -3.82 -19.14
C ALA A 547 3.14 -2.61 -19.47
N THR A 548 3.70 -1.41 -19.33
CA THR A 548 3.02 -0.15 -19.68
C THR A 548 2.77 -0.06 -21.20
N SER A 549 1.58 0.40 -21.61
CA SER A 549 1.21 0.59 -23.02
C SER A 549 0.46 1.90 -23.30
N GLY A 550 0.16 2.69 -22.26
CA GLY A 550 -0.55 3.96 -22.36
C GLY A 550 -0.11 4.99 -21.32
N GLY A 551 -0.68 6.20 -21.44
CA GLY A 551 -0.35 7.33 -20.57
C GLY A 551 -0.81 7.10 -19.13
N ARG A 552 -2.11 6.83 -18.95
CA ARG A 552 -2.66 6.27 -17.71
C ARG A 552 -2.52 4.75 -17.77
N VAL A 553 -1.90 4.16 -16.75
CA VAL A 553 -1.49 2.75 -16.77
C VAL A 553 -2.44 1.93 -15.89
N LEU A 554 -2.63 2.33 -14.64
CA LEU A 554 -3.45 1.63 -13.66
C LEU A 554 -4.33 2.62 -12.90
N ALA A 555 -5.48 2.14 -12.43
CA ALA A 555 -6.38 2.85 -11.53
C ALA A 555 -6.59 1.98 -10.27
N VAL A 556 -5.86 2.30 -9.20
CA VAL A 556 -5.93 1.59 -7.92
C VAL A 556 -7.07 2.20 -7.12
N THR A 557 -8.09 1.39 -6.86
CA THR A 557 -9.32 1.82 -6.21
C THR A 557 -9.49 1.10 -4.88
N ALA A 558 -9.98 1.81 -3.87
CA ALA A 558 -10.42 1.17 -2.65
C ALA A 558 -11.77 1.69 -2.18
N VAL A 559 -12.49 0.84 -1.45
CA VAL A 559 -13.76 1.17 -0.80
C VAL A 559 -13.58 1.14 0.72
N GLY A 560 -14.11 2.15 1.40
CA GLY A 560 -14.01 2.26 2.86
C GLY A 560 -15.26 2.87 3.50
N PRO A 561 -15.39 2.79 4.84
CA PRO A 561 -16.52 3.38 5.56
C PRO A 561 -16.49 4.92 5.57
N SER A 562 -15.37 5.53 5.21
CA SER A 562 -15.19 6.99 5.08
C SER A 562 -14.26 7.30 3.91
N LEU A 563 -14.30 8.55 3.42
CA LEU A 563 -13.40 9.01 2.36
C LEU A 563 -11.93 8.85 2.75
N GLN A 564 -11.58 9.21 3.99
CA GLN A 564 -10.22 9.03 4.50
C GLN A 564 -9.79 7.55 4.48
N GLY A 565 -10.65 6.64 4.95
CA GLY A 565 -10.34 5.21 4.95
C GLY A 565 -10.16 4.62 3.54
N ALA A 566 -11.00 5.05 2.58
CA ALA A 566 -10.85 4.66 1.19
C ALA A 566 -9.54 5.16 0.58
N LEU A 567 -9.17 6.43 0.82
CA LEU A 567 -7.89 6.99 0.37
C LEU A 567 -6.69 6.28 1.00
N ASP A 568 -6.76 5.99 2.31
CA ASP A 568 -5.70 5.29 3.03
C ASP A 568 -5.41 3.92 2.40
N LEU A 569 -6.46 3.15 2.11
CA LEU A 569 -6.36 1.84 1.45
C LEU A 569 -5.88 1.95 0.00
N ALA A 570 -6.41 2.90 -0.78
CA ALA A 570 -6.01 3.07 -2.18
C ALA A 570 -4.52 3.41 -2.30
N TYR A 571 -4.00 4.33 -1.48
CA TYR A 571 -2.56 4.62 -1.42
C TYR A 571 -1.74 3.44 -0.89
N THR A 572 -2.28 2.62 0.00
CA THR A 572 -1.63 1.36 0.40
C THR A 572 -1.53 0.38 -0.77
N GLY A 573 -2.54 0.32 -1.63
CA GLY A 573 -2.48 -0.47 -2.88
C GLY A 573 -1.44 0.08 -3.86
N VAL A 574 -1.40 1.41 -4.05
CA VAL A 574 -0.39 2.06 -4.92
C VAL A 574 1.03 1.75 -4.45
N SER A 575 1.30 1.74 -3.14
CA SER A 575 2.66 1.49 -2.62
C SER A 575 3.17 0.06 -2.86
N LYS A 576 2.29 -0.89 -3.18
CA LYS A 576 2.68 -2.25 -3.59
C LYS A 576 3.14 -2.32 -5.03
N ILE A 577 2.72 -1.39 -5.89
CA ILE A 577 2.92 -1.47 -7.34
C ILE A 577 4.12 -0.63 -7.76
N GLN A 578 4.97 -1.17 -8.63
CA GLN A 578 6.15 -0.47 -9.12
C GLN A 578 6.31 -0.64 -10.63
N PHE A 579 6.69 0.44 -11.31
CA PHE A 579 7.24 0.43 -12.66
C PHE A 579 8.13 1.66 -12.86
N GLU A 580 9.09 1.56 -13.77
CA GLU A 580 10.03 2.66 -14.06
C GLU A 580 9.28 3.91 -14.53
N GLY A 581 9.49 5.03 -13.82
CA GLY A 581 8.87 6.31 -14.15
C GLY A 581 7.39 6.40 -13.76
N ALA A 582 6.89 5.60 -12.82
CA ALA A 582 5.53 5.76 -12.29
C ALA A 582 5.29 7.16 -11.71
N GLN A 583 4.17 7.78 -12.11
CA GLN A 583 3.72 9.08 -11.61
C GLN A 583 2.28 8.96 -11.10
N TYR A 584 2.01 9.45 -9.90
CA TYR A 584 0.67 9.54 -9.33
C TYR A 584 0.60 10.73 -8.37
N ARG A 585 -0.60 11.25 -8.12
CA ARG A 585 -0.82 12.36 -7.18
C ARG A 585 -0.93 11.85 -5.75
N SER A 586 -0.38 12.59 -4.80
CA SER A 586 -0.44 12.30 -3.36
C SER A 586 -1.56 13.02 -2.62
N ASP A 587 -2.31 13.88 -3.33
CA ASP A 587 -3.36 14.73 -2.76
C ASP A 587 -4.78 14.43 -3.30
N ILE A 588 -4.99 13.26 -3.90
CA ILE A 588 -6.34 12.86 -4.36
C ILE A 588 -7.29 12.86 -3.16
N GLY A 589 -8.43 13.51 -3.32
CA GLY A 589 -9.46 13.60 -2.27
C GLY A 589 -9.20 14.68 -1.22
N LEU A 590 -8.09 15.44 -1.30
CA LEU A 590 -7.80 16.53 -0.37
C LEU A 590 -8.94 17.54 -0.28
N LYS A 591 -9.53 17.95 -1.42
CA LYS A 591 -10.70 18.85 -1.45
C LYS A 591 -11.86 18.27 -0.64
N GLY A 592 -12.19 17.01 -0.83
CA GLY A 592 -13.26 16.31 -0.11
C GLY A 592 -13.00 16.20 1.39
N LEU A 593 -11.75 16.00 1.80
CA LEU A 593 -11.37 15.94 3.23
C LEU A 593 -11.39 17.31 3.92
N LEU A 594 -11.21 18.41 3.16
CA LEU A 594 -11.33 19.77 3.70
C LEU A 594 -12.78 20.09 4.11
N HIS A 595 -13.76 19.47 3.45
CA HIS A 595 -15.17 19.52 3.88
C HIS A 595 -15.32 18.81 5.23
N GLY A 596 -15.54 19.60 6.29
CA GLY A 596 -15.63 19.09 7.67
C GLY A 596 -14.32 19.12 8.46
N ALA A 597 -13.23 19.63 7.89
CA ALA A 597 -11.96 19.77 8.60
C ALA A 597 -12.00 20.83 9.70
N LYS A 598 -11.27 20.59 10.79
CA LYS A 598 -11.18 21.52 11.94
C LYS A 598 -10.54 22.84 11.51
N LYS A 599 -11.03 23.95 12.06
CA LYS A 599 -10.39 25.26 11.90
C LYS A 599 -8.96 25.27 12.46
N LEU A 600 -7.97 25.58 11.62
CA LEU A 600 -6.57 25.75 12.05
C LEU A 600 -6.28 27.17 12.53
N LYS A 601 -5.46 27.28 13.57
CA LYS A 601 -4.90 28.55 14.06
C LYS A 601 -3.44 28.66 13.63
N LEU A 602 -3.13 29.67 12.82
CA LEU A 602 -1.82 29.88 12.25
C LEU A 602 -1.13 31.08 12.91
N ALA A 603 0.18 30.98 13.06
CA ALA A 603 1.05 32.13 13.30
C ALA A 603 1.99 32.35 12.12
N VAL A 604 2.39 33.59 11.90
CA VAL A 604 3.40 33.95 10.90
C VAL A 604 4.57 34.66 11.57
N LEU A 605 5.79 34.18 11.34
CA LEU A 605 7.01 34.91 11.66
C LEU A 605 7.59 35.47 10.36
N GLY A 606 7.90 36.77 10.31
CA GLY A 606 8.42 37.38 9.09
C GLY A 606 9.19 38.67 9.30
N SER A 607 10.20 38.91 8.46
CA SER A 607 11.11 40.08 8.53
C SER A 607 11.09 40.93 7.26
N THR A 608 10.23 40.61 6.28
CA THR A 608 10.17 41.24 4.95
C THR A 608 8.76 41.77 4.63
N ARG A 609 8.42 41.93 3.34
CA ARG A 609 7.10 42.38 2.86
C ARG A 609 5.98 41.35 3.06
N GLY A 610 6.34 40.07 3.23
CA GLY A 610 5.37 38.99 3.43
C GLY A 610 4.42 38.75 2.27
N SER A 611 4.92 38.78 1.02
CA SER A 611 4.10 38.53 -0.18
C SER A 611 3.41 37.16 -0.14
N SER A 612 4.11 36.13 0.33
CA SER A 612 3.59 34.76 0.42
C SER A 612 2.49 34.57 1.48
N MET A 613 2.22 35.59 2.31
CA MET A 613 1.09 35.60 3.25
C MET A 613 -0.25 35.95 2.57
N GLN A 614 -0.23 36.71 1.46
CA GLN A 614 -1.46 37.18 0.81
C GLN A 614 -2.35 36.03 0.29
N PRO A 615 -1.81 35.01 -0.41
CA PRO A 615 -2.65 33.91 -0.89
C PRO A 615 -3.35 33.14 0.23
N ILE A 616 -2.75 33.08 1.42
CA ILE A 616 -3.35 32.43 2.60
C ILE A 616 -4.53 33.27 3.11
N ILE A 617 -4.36 34.60 3.18
CA ILE A 617 -5.43 35.52 3.59
C ILE A 617 -6.60 35.45 2.61
N ASP A 618 -6.31 35.47 1.31
CA ASP A 618 -7.32 35.43 0.26
C ASP A 618 -8.12 34.12 0.32
N ALA A 619 -7.44 32.97 0.51
CA ALA A 619 -8.10 31.67 0.67
C ALA A 619 -8.98 31.58 1.93
N ILE A 620 -8.57 32.20 3.04
CA ILE A 620 -9.39 32.27 4.26
C ILE A 620 -10.64 33.14 4.01
N ALA A 621 -10.47 34.29 3.36
CA ALA A 621 -11.56 35.22 3.06
C ALA A 621 -12.57 34.62 2.06
N ALA A 622 -12.09 33.84 1.10
CA ALA A 622 -12.91 33.12 0.12
C ALA A 622 -13.61 31.88 0.70
N GLY A 623 -13.26 31.45 1.92
CA GLY A 623 -13.80 30.23 2.54
C GLY A 623 -13.18 28.93 2.02
N GLU A 624 -12.16 29.01 1.16
CA GLU A 624 -11.41 27.86 0.62
C GLU A 624 -10.46 27.22 1.64
N LEU A 625 -10.13 27.96 2.70
CA LEU A 625 -9.29 27.49 3.79
C LEU A 625 -9.98 27.81 5.12
N ASN A 626 -10.38 26.77 5.85
CA ASN A 626 -10.95 26.93 7.18
C ASN A 626 -9.82 27.18 8.21
N ALA A 627 -9.22 28.37 8.21
CA ALA A 627 -8.15 28.73 9.13
C ALA A 627 -8.30 30.17 9.63
N SER A 628 -7.47 30.56 10.61
CA SER A 628 -7.22 31.95 10.97
C SER A 628 -5.73 32.19 11.17
N ILE A 629 -5.26 33.38 10.80
CA ILE A 629 -3.95 33.86 11.20
C ILE A 629 -4.16 34.66 12.49
N ASP A 630 -3.77 34.09 13.63
CA ASP A 630 -4.08 34.63 14.96
C ASP A 630 -3.02 35.64 15.44
N ILE A 631 -1.79 35.56 14.91
CA ILE A 631 -0.71 36.49 15.23
C ILE A 631 0.36 36.53 14.14
N VAL A 632 0.88 37.72 13.84
CA VAL A 632 2.09 37.95 13.03
C VAL A 632 3.17 38.57 13.92
N VAL A 633 4.32 37.90 14.03
CA VAL A 633 5.46 38.38 14.84
C VAL A 633 6.63 38.76 13.93
N SER A 634 7.26 39.91 14.21
CA SER A 634 8.45 40.35 13.49
C SER A 634 9.54 40.85 14.43
N ASP A 635 10.79 40.60 14.05
CA ASP A 635 11.99 41.16 14.67
C ASP A 635 12.33 42.57 14.17
N LYS A 636 11.55 43.11 13.21
CA LYS A 636 11.75 44.42 12.60
C LYS A 636 10.48 45.27 12.69
N VAL A 637 10.60 46.44 13.33
CA VAL A 637 9.47 47.36 13.55
C VAL A 637 8.86 47.89 12.25
N ALA A 638 9.68 48.07 11.20
CA ALA A 638 9.25 48.57 9.89
C ALA A 638 9.08 47.46 8.84
N ALA A 639 8.86 46.20 9.27
CA ALA A 639 8.62 45.11 8.34
C ALA A 639 7.26 45.25 7.64
N GLY A 640 7.25 45.17 6.30
CA GLY A 640 6.02 45.30 5.52
C GLY A 640 4.95 44.25 5.84
N ILE A 641 5.35 43.09 6.36
CA ILE A 641 4.41 42.05 6.81
C ILE A 641 3.53 42.49 8.00
N LEU A 642 4.05 43.34 8.90
CA LEU A 642 3.28 43.88 10.02
C LEU A 642 2.19 44.84 9.53
N GLU A 643 2.52 45.68 8.53
CA GLU A 643 1.55 46.57 7.90
C GLU A 643 0.47 45.77 7.16
N ARG A 644 0.87 44.71 6.43
CA ARG A 644 -0.08 43.80 5.77
C ARG A 644 -1.04 43.15 6.78
N ALA A 645 -0.53 42.69 7.92
CA ALA A 645 -1.34 42.12 9.00
C ALA A 645 -2.36 43.13 9.52
N LYS A 646 -1.92 44.36 9.78
CA LYS A 646 -2.77 45.45 10.25
C LYS A 646 -3.90 45.79 9.27
N THR A 647 -3.61 45.86 7.98
CA THR A 647 -4.61 46.12 6.92
C THR A 647 -5.72 45.07 6.88
N HIS A 648 -5.43 43.83 7.25
CA HIS A 648 -6.40 42.72 7.27
C HIS A 648 -6.94 42.41 8.66
N GLY A 649 -6.71 43.28 9.66
CA GLY A 649 -7.22 43.11 11.02
C GLY A 649 -6.59 41.95 11.80
N ILE A 650 -5.39 41.50 11.42
CA ILE A 650 -4.64 40.45 12.08
C ILE A 650 -3.76 41.06 13.19
N GLU A 651 -3.71 40.43 14.36
CA GLU A 651 -2.87 40.88 15.47
C GLU A 651 -1.39 40.83 15.07
N SER A 652 -0.67 41.93 15.29
CA SER A 652 0.74 42.04 14.94
C SER A 652 1.59 42.45 16.14
N LEU A 653 2.75 41.81 16.28
CA LEU A 653 3.65 41.98 17.41
C LEU A 653 5.08 42.21 16.92
N TYR A 654 5.67 43.33 17.34
CA TYR A 654 7.10 43.57 17.19
C TYR A 654 7.83 43.16 18.47
N LEU A 655 8.88 42.34 18.34
CA LEU A 655 9.79 42.00 19.44
C LEU A 655 11.19 42.51 19.11
N SER A 656 11.81 43.23 20.06
CA SER A 656 13.16 43.74 19.89
C SER A 656 14.20 42.67 20.17
N THR A 657 15.19 42.55 19.30
CA THR A 657 16.34 41.66 19.47
C THR A 657 17.46 42.27 20.32
N LYS A 658 17.32 43.54 20.72
CA LYS A 658 18.39 44.31 21.38
C LYS A 658 18.66 43.78 22.79
N GLY A 659 19.85 43.25 23.01
CA GLY A 659 20.31 42.79 24.34
C GLY A 659 19.83 41.40 24.75
N LEU A 660 19.26 40.62 23.81
CA LEU A 660 18.82 39.25 24.05
C LEU A 660 19.70 38.27 23.28
N SER A 661 20.01 37.13 23.90
CA SER A 661 20.53 35.97 23.18
C SER A 661 19.47 35.38 22.23
N ARG A 662 19.91 34.49 21.33
CA ARG A 662 19.00 33.78 20.40
C ARG A 662 17.90 33.02 21.15
N ALA A 663 18.27 32.26 22.18
CA ALA A 663 17.32 31.47 22.97
C ALA A 663 16.33 32.36 23.75
N GLU A 664 16.81 33.45 24.38
CA GLU A 664 15.93 34.38 25.11
C GLU A 664 14.92 35.08 24.21
N PHE A 665 15.33 35.45 22.99
CA PHE A 665 14.41 36.02 22.01
C PHE A 665 13.38 35.00 21.53
N ASP A 666 13.81 33.79 21.17
CA ASP A 666 12.91 32.73 20.68
C ASP A 666 11.94 32.24 21.77
N ALA A 667 12.33 32.33 23.05
CA ALA A 667 11.45 32.07 24.18
C ALA A 667 10.30 33.10 24.27
N GLN A 668 10.57 34.39 24.05
CA GLN A 668 9.53 35.43 23.98
C GLN A 668 8.59 35.22 22.79
N VAL A 669 9.13 34.82 21.63
CA VAL A 669 8.32 34.44 20.47
C VAL A 669 7.42 33.27 20.85
N SER A 670 7.97 32.20 21.43
CA SER A 670 7.21 31.01 21.84
C SER A 670 6.10 31.32 22.84
N GLU A 671 6.34 32.21 23.80
CA GLU A 671 5.31 32.66 24.74
C GLU A 671 4.13 33.35 24.03
N ALA A 672 4.42 34.24 23.09
CA ALA A 672 3.39 34.92 22.29
C ALA A 672 2.57 33.92 21.45
N LEU A 673 3.23 32.94 20.84
CA LEU A 673 2.59 31.87 20.06
C LEU A 673 1.69 30.97 20.94
N LYS A 674 2.19 30.54 22.10
CA LYS A 674 1.43 29.71 23.07
C LYS A 674 0.18 30.42 23.58
N LYS A 675 0.25 31.73 23.84
CA LYS A 675 -0.89 32.54 24.29
C LYS A 675 -2.06 32.52 23.31
N LYS A 676 -1.78 32.31 22.01
CA LYS A 676 -2.80 32.19 20.95
C LYS A 676 -3.26 30.77 20.69
N SER A 677 -2.57 29.78 21.27
CA SER A 677 -2.81 28.35 21.04
C SER A 677 -2.75 28.00 19.55
N VAL A 678 -1.68 28.46 18.89
CA VAL A 678 -1.48 28.21 17.45
C VAL A 678 -1.17 26.73 17.19
N ASP A 679 -1.72 26.21 16.09
CA ASP A 679 -1.49 24.85 15.62
C ASP A 679 -0.19 24.77 14.79
N TYR A 680 0.05 25.75 13.91
CA TYR A 680 1.23 25.83 13.03
C TYR A 680 1.84 27.24 12.96
N VAL A 681 3.15 27.28 12.72
CA VAL A 681 3.96 28.51 12.58
C VAL A 681 4.56 28.55 11.18
N LEU A 682 4.34 29.63 10.44
CA LEU A 682 4.84 29.83 9.09
C LEU A 682 5.98 30.85 9.09
N LEU A 683 7.15 30.47 8.57
CA LEU A 683 8.26 31.38 8.35
C LEU A 683 8.13 32.00 6.96
N ILE A 684 7.68 33.26 6.90
CA ILE A 684 7.47 33.97 5.63
C ILE A 684 8.49 35.10 5.53
N GLY A 685 9.61 34.80 4.86
CA GLY A 685 10.73 35.74 4.74
C GLY A 685 11.28 36.16 6.10
N TYR A 686 11.43 35.20 7.01
CA TYR A 686 11.98 35.40 8.34
C TYR A 686 13.52 35.31 8.28
N MET A 687 14.21 36.37 8.69
CA MET A 687 15.65 36.53 8.42
C MET A 687 16.54 36.11 9.61
N ARG A 688 16.03 35.25 10.48
CA ARG A 688 16.73 34.76 11.67
C ARG A 688 16.70 33.23 11.72
N ILE A 689 17.83 32.65 12.13
CA ILE A 689 17.95 31.23 12.45
C ILE A 689 17.37 30.99 13.85
N LEU A 690 16.44 30.04 13.97
CA LEU A 690 15.82 29.66 15.24
C LEU A 690 16.78 28.81 16.08
N SER A 691 16.64 28.88 17.41
CA SER A 691 17.40 28.07 18.36
C SER A 691 16.94 26.61 18.38
N GLY A 692 17.84 25.69 18.76
CA GLY A 692 17.49 24.27 18.95
C GLY A 692 16.37 24.05 19.96
N GLU A 693 16.27 24.90 21.00
CA GLU A 693 15.16 24.85 21.98
C GLU A 693 13.80 25.17 21.32
N PHE A 694 13.74 26.19 20.46
CA PHE A 694 12.53 26.52 19.71
C PHE A 694 12.14 25.39 18.75
N CYS A 695 13.11 24.87 17.98
CA CYS A 695 12.87 23.78 17.04
C CYS A 695 12.36 22.51 17.74
N LYS A 696 12.86 22.22 18.94
CA LYS A 696 12.39 21.10 19.77
C LYS A 696 10.98 21.34 20.33
N GLU A 697 10.69 22.55 20.78
CA GLU A 697 9.38 22.89 21.34
C GLU A 697 8.26 22.85 20.28
N TRP A 698 8.57 23.35 19.08
CA TRP A 698 7.64 23.45 17.95
C TRP A 698 7.87 22.37 16.90
N GLU A 699 8.42 21.23 17.31
CA GLU A 699 8.72 20.12 16.41
C GLU A 699 7.48 19.73 15.59
N ASN A 700 7.66 19.58 14.27
CA ASN A 700 6.59 19.23 13.32
C ASN A 700 5.45 20.27 13.20
N LYS A 701 5.67 21.50 13.68
CA LYS A 701 4.68 22.60 13.63
C LYS A 701 5.21 23.86 12.94
N VAL A 702 6.48 23.93 12.61
CA VAL A 702 7.09 25.10 11.95
C VAL A 702 7.40 24.76 10.50
N LEU A 703 6.84 25.55 9.58
CA LEU A 703 7.05 25.41 8.14
C LEU A 703 7.80 26.63 7.59
N ASN A 704 8.82 26.38 6.78
CA ASN A 704 9.56 27.41 6.04
C ASN A 704 9.45 27.15 4.54
N VAL A 705 9.55 28.21 3.73
CA VAL A 705 9.65 28.10 2.28
C VAL A 705 11.04 28.50 1.81
N HIS A 706 11.63 27.67 0.98
CA HIS A 706 12.90 27.90 0.31
C HIS A 706 12.67 28.16 -1.20
N PRO A 707 13.27 29.20 -1.81
CA PRO A 707 13.05 29.57 -3.22
C PRO A 707 13.81 28.68 -4.23
N SER A 708 13.96 27.39 -3.92
CA SER A 708 14.52 26.38 -4.82
C SER A 708 14.06 24.96 -4.43
N LEU A 709 14.44 23.96 -5.21
CA LEU A 709 14.19 22.55 -4.90
C LEU A 709 15.28 22.01 -3.96
N LEU A 710 14.91 21.72 -2.71
CA LEU A 710 15.77 21.05 -1.73
C LEU A 710 15.87 19.54 -2.03
N PRO A 711 16.97 18.87 -1.61
CA PRO A 711 18.12 19.40 -0.87
C PRO A 711 19.20 20.08 -1.73
N GLU A 712 19.08 20.02 -3.07
CA GLU A 712 20.17 20.33 -4.00
C GLU A 712 20.71 21.77 -3.89
N PHE A 713 19.86 22.75 -3.56
CA PHE A 713 20.24 24.16 -3.47
C PHE A 713 19.99 24.76 -2.07
N ALA A 714 20.22 23.98 -1.02
CA ALA A 714 20.09 24.42 0.38
C ALA A 714 21.01 25.62 0.72
N GLY A 715 20.56 26.52 1.60
CA GLY A 715 21.36 27.65 2.12
C GLY A 715 21.53 28.83 1.16
N GLY A 716 21.12 28.72 -0.11
CA GLY A 716 21.13 29.84 -1.06
C GLY A 716 19.90 30.74 -0.90
N MET A 717 20.07 32.06 -0.87
CA MET A 717 18.96 33.02 -0.80
C MET A 717 18.90 33.96 -1.99
N ASP A 718 17.69 34.48 -2.26
CA ASP A 718 17.43 35.55 -3.21
C ASP A 718 18.00 35.25 -4.62
N LEU A 719 18.61 36.22 -5.32
CA LEU A 719 19.13 36.01 -6.69
C LEU A 719 20.27 34.97 -6.76
N ALA A 720 20.99 34.72 -5.67
CA ALA A 720 22.12 33.80 -5.67
C ALA A 720 21.68 32.34 -5.91
N VAL A 721 20.54 31.94 -5.35
CA VAL A 721 20.03 30.56 -5.52
C VAL A 721 19.54 30.32 -6.95
N HIS A 722 18.86 31.31 -7.55
CA HIS A 722 18.41 31.23 -8.94
C HIS A 722 19.59 31.27 -9.90
N ARG A 723 20.66 32.02 -9.58
CA ARG A 723 21.90 31.97 -10.34
C ARG A 723 22.53 30.58 -10.30
N ALA A 724 22.62 29.96 -9.12
CA ALA A 724 23.18 28.61 -8.97
C ALA A 724 22.40 27.55 -9.77
N VAL A 725 21.06 27.63 -9.79
CA VAL A 725 20.21 26.74 -10.62
C VAL A 725 20.53 26.88 -12.12
N LEU A 726 20.69 28.12 -12.59
CA LEU A 726 21.00 28.40 -14.00
C LEU A 726 22.42 27.97 -14.37
N ASP A 727 23.40 28.21 -13.47
CA ASP A 727 24.80 27.82 -13.68
C ASP A 727 24.95 26.29 -13.70
N ALA A 728 24.12 25.58 -12.93
CA ALA A 728 24.00 24.12 -12.94
C ALA A 728 23.23 23.56 -14.15
N LYS A 729 22.74 24.42 -15.06
CA LYS A 729 21.99 24.06 -16.29
C LYS A 729 20.81 23.14 -16.03
N LYS A 730 20.09 23.37 -14.93
CA LYS A 730 18.86 22.62 -14.63
C LYS A 730 17.76 22.98 -15.60
N THR A 731 16.95 22.01 -15.98
CA THR A 731 15.75 22.18 -16.82
C THR A 731 14.50 22.52 -15.98
N GLU A 732 14.57 22.33 -14.67
CA GLU A 732 13.50 22.62 -13.71
C GLU A 732 14.05 23.33 -12.47
N SER A 733 13.21 24.19 -11.88
CA SER A 733 13.41 24.86 -10.59
C SER A 733 12.08 24.89 -9.84
N GLY A 734 11.99 25.64 -8.75
CA GLY A 734 10.75 25.75 -8.00
C GLY A 734 10.95 26.32 -6.60
N CYS A 735 10.04 25.97 -5.70
CA CYS A 735 10.18 26.25 -4.27
C CYS A 735 9.87 25.01 -3.43
N THR A 736 10.43 24.97 -2.23
CA THR A 736 10.22 23.89 -1.27
C THR A 736 9.67 24.42 0.04
N VAL A 737 8.50 23.95 0.46
CA VAL A 737 8.04 24.10 1.85
C VAL A 737 8.53 22.89 2.64
N HIS A 738 9.23 23.13 3.74
CA HIS A 738 9.81 22.08 4.59
C HIS A 738 9.59 22.38 6.07
N PHE A 739 9.63 21.35 6.90
CA PHE A 739 9.66 21.50 8.34
C PHE A 739 10.98 22.12 8.77
N VAL A 740 10.96 22.98 9.79
CA VAL A 740 12.18 23.61 10.30
C VAL A 740 12.87 22.70 11.30
N THR A 741 14.17 22.52 11.14
CA THR A 741 15.06 21.86 12.10
C THR A 741 16.14 22.85 12.56
N GLU A 742 17.03 22.43 13.47
CA GLU A 742 18.16 23.27 13.89
C GLU A 742 19.16 23.52 12.73
N GLN A 743 19.24 22.59 11.78
CA GLN A 743 20.03 22.74 10.57
C GLN A 743 19.23 23.51 9.51
N VAL A 744 19.84 24.55 8.94
CA VAL A 744 19.20 25.42 7.94
C VAL A 744 18.87 24.60 6.69
N ASP A 745 17.62 24.71 6.23
CA ASP A 745 17.08 24.06 5.03
C ASP A 745 17.25 22.53 4.96
N ALA A 746 17.46 21.87 6.10
CA ALA A 746 17.72 20.43 6.19
C ALA A 746 16.54 19.63 6.75
N GLY A 747 15.38 20.26 6.94
CA GLY A 747 14.23 19.57 7.50
C GLY A 747 13.39 18.82 6.47
N PRO A 748 12.52 17.89 6.91
CA PRO A 748 11.70 17.09 6.01
C PRO A 748 10.86 17.95 5.07
N ILE A 749 10.87 17.60 3.78
CA ILE A 749 10.12 18.28 2.73
C ILE A 749 8.62 18.02 2.94
N ALA A 750 7.83 19.10 3.00
CA ALA A 750 6.38 19.04 3.12
C ALA A 750 5.71 19.13 1.74
N VAL A 751 6.10 20.14 0.94
CA VAL A 751 5.56 20.39 -0.41
C VAL A 751 6.67 20.91 -1.31
N GLN A 752 6.69 20.48 -2.57
CA GLN A 752 7.50 21.12 -3.61
C GLN A 752 6.60 21.52 -4.77
N MET A 753 6.79 22.73 -5.27
CA MET A 753 6.16 23.20 -6.50
C MET A 753 7.26 23.53 -7.51
N LYS A 754 7.06 23.10 -8.75
CA LYS A 754 8.07 23.19 -9.80
C LYS A 754 7.66 24.16 -10.90
N CYS A 755 8.65 24.74 -11.57
CA CYS A 755 8.49 25.46 -12.82
C CYS A 755 9.65 25.14 -13.78
N PRO A 756 9.43 25.24 -15.11
CA PRO A 756 10.50 25.05 -16.08
C PRO A 756 11.56 26.15 -15.95
N VAL A 757 12.79 25.81 -16.33
CA VAL A 757 13.89 26.76 -16.59
C VAL A 757 14.06 26.87 -18.09
N LEU A 758 13.93 28.09 -18.63
CA LEU A 758 14.05 28.37 -20.05
C LEU A 758 15.50 28.73 -20.39
N GLU A 759 15.93 28.42 -21.61
CA GLU A 759 17.30 28.74 -22.07
C GLU A 759 17.62 30.25 -22.03
N THR A 760 16.59 31.10 -22.10
CA THR A 760 16.69 32.56 -22.08
C THR A 760 16.59 33.17 -20.68
N ASP A 761 16.50 32.36 -19.62
CA ASP A 761 16.27 32.88 -18.27
C ASP A 761 17.49 33.61 -17.66
N THR A 762 17.19 34.71 -16.97
CA THR A 762 18.09 35.37 -16.02
C THR A 762 17.68 34.99 -14.59
N PRO A 763 18.53 35.22 -13.56
CA PRO A 763 18.15 35.00 -12.16
C PRO A 763 16.88 35.76 -11.79
N GLU A 764 16.66 36.94 -12.36
CA GLU A 764 15.47 37.77 -12.14
C GLU A 764 14.22 37.18 -12.80
N SER A 765 14.31 36.71 -14.05
CA SER A 765 13.16 36.08 -14.72
C SER A 765 12.78 34.76 -14.07
N LEU A 766 13.77 33.96 -13.66
CA LEU A 766 13.54 32.72 -12.92
C LEU A 766 12.93 33.00 -11.54
N LYS A 767 13.44 34.00 -10.80
CA LYS A 767 12.87 34.45 -9.53
C LYS A 767 11.42 34.89 -9.69
N ALA A 768 11.11 35.67 -10.71
CA ALA A 768 9.75 36.13 -10.97
C ALA A 768 8.78 34.97 -11.26
N ARG A 769 9.29 33.85 -11.80
CA ARG A 769 8.51 32.62 -12.01
C ARG A 769 8.36 31.77 -10.74
N VAL A 770 9.39 31.72 -9.89
CA VAL A 770 9.37 30.94 -8.63
C VAL A 770 8.56 31.63 -7.54
N GLN A 771 8.64 32.95 -7.42
CA GLN A 771 8.06 33.70 -6.30
C GLN A 771 6.54 33.50 -6.09
N PRO A 772 5.70 33.43 -7.13
CA PRO A 772 4.28 33.10 -6.96
C PRO A 772 4.03 31.69 -6.41
N LEU A 773 4.93 30.74 -6.67
CA LEU A 773 4.80 29.35 -6.21
C LEU A 773 4.94 29.24 -4.70
N GLU A 774 5.72 30.11 -4.05
CA GLU A 774 5.94 30.03 -2.60
C GLU A 774 4.64 30.15 -1.79
N GLY A 775 3.78 31.11 -2.15
CA GLY A 775 2.49 31.30 -1.50
C GLY A 775 1.52 30.15 -1.77
N ALA A 776 1.53 29.64 -3.01
CA ALA A 776 0.73 28.47 -3.39
C ALA A 776 1.19 27.20 -2.65
N ALA A 777 2.50 27.01 -2.50
CA ALA A 777 3.09 25.88 -1.79
C ALA A 777 2.74 25.92 -0.30
N PHE A 778 2.78 27.10 0.33
CA PHE A 778 2.31 27.26 1.71
C PHE A 778 0.82 26.94 1.83
N LEU A 779 -0.03 27.50 0.96
CA LEU A 779 -1.46 27.22 0.99
C LEU A 779 -1.74 25.72 0.86
N HIS A 780 -1.05 25.02 -0.04
CA HIS A 780 -1.17 23.58 -0.19
C HIS A 780 -0.69 22.82 1.06
N ALA A 781 0.46 23.20 1.64
CA ALA A 781 0.97 22.59 2.88
C ALA A 781 -0.01 22.77 4.06
N ILE A 782 -0.67 23.94 4.17
CA ILE A 782 -1.68 24.19 5.20
C ILE A 782 -2.92 23.33 4.97
N LYS A 783 -3.39 23.19 3.72
CA LYS A 783 -4.51 22.30 3.38
C LYS A 783 -4.20 20.85 3.75
N LEU A 784 -3.00 20.35 3.47
CA LEU A 784 -2.54 19.03 3.89
C LEU A 784 -2.46 18.90 5.42
N ALA A 785 -2.04 19.95 6.13
CA ALA A 785 -1.97 19.95 7.59
C ALA A 785 -3.35 19.84 8.21
N GLN A 786 -4.32 20.56 7.65
CA GLN A 786 -5.70 20.62 8.10
C GLN A 786 -6.42 19.26 8.03
N THR A 787 -6.04 18.42 7.06
CA THR A 787 -6.60 17.08 6.87
C THR A 787 -5.74 15.97 7.49
N GLY A 788 -4.63 16.31 8.14
CA GLY A 788 -3.70 15.34 8.73
C GLY A 788 -2.77 14.64 7.72
N LEU A 789 -2.92 14.92 6.42
CA LEU A 789 -2.12 14.33 5.35
C LEU A 789 -0.66 14.81 5.33
N LEU A 790 -0.37 16.00 5.87
CA LEU A 790 0.98 16.58 5.88
C LEU A 790 2.00 15.69 6.61
N LEU A 791 1.60 15.05 7.71
CA LEU A 791 2.47 14.15 8.48
C LEU A 791 2.50 12.73 7.92
N ARG A 792 1.49 12.33 7.13
CA ARG A 792 1.51 11.06 6.40
C ARG A 792 2.56 11.07 5.29
N ASN A 793 2.65 12.17 4.55
CA ASN A 793 3.71 12.40 3.57
C ASN A 793 5.12 12.44 4.19
N LYS A 794 5.25 12.68 5.51
CA LYS A 794 6.51 12.55 6.25
C LYS A 794 6.89 11.08 6.52
N ALA A 795 5.90 10.19 6.70
CA ALA A 795 6.13 8.77 6.89
C ALA A 795 6.43 8.04 5.57
N ASP A 796 5.77 8.43 4.48
CA ASP A 796 5.93 7.83 3.15
C ASP A 796 7.13 8.40 2.34
N LYS A 797 7.74 9.50 2.81
CA LYS A 797 8.98 10.07 2.26
C LYS A 797 10.09 10.20 3.31
N LYS A 798 10.17 9.23 4.23
CA LYS A 798 11.43 9.05 4.95
C LYS A 798 12.44 8.53 3.93
N GLU A 799 13.55 9.24 3.74
CA GLU A 799 14.69 8.66 3.04
C GLU A 799 14.99 7.33 3.75
N ILE A 800 14.81 6.22 3.03
CA ILE A 800 15.13 4.90 3.57
C ILE A 800 16.66 4.88 3.64
N THR A 801 17.18 5.17 4.82
CA THR A 801 18.60 5.01 5.08
C THR A 801 18.92 3.52 5.08
N TYR A 802 20.18 3.15 4.87
CA TYR A 802 20.60 1.74 5.00
C TYR A 802 20.25 1.18 6.40
N ALA A 803 20.22 2.04 7.43
CA ALA A 803 19.74 1.72 8.77
C ALA A 803 18.24 1.42 8.84
N ASP A 804 17.40 2.06 8.01
CA ASP A 804 15.97 1.74 7.92
C ASP A 804 15.72 0.40 7.18
N ALA A 805 16.68 -0.10 6.39
CA ALA A 805 16.71 -1.49 5.90
C ALA A 805 17.17 -2.50 6.97
N GLY A 806 17.36 -2.02 8.21
CA GLY A 806 17.83 -2.80 9.35
C GLY A 806 19.34 -3.03 9.36
N VAL A 807 20.14 -2.22 8.64
CA VAL A 807 21.60 -2.34 8.60
C VAL A 807 22.32 -1.10 9.13
N SER A 808 23.01 -1.21 10.26
CA SER A 808 23.66 -0.08 10.95
C SER A 808 25.15 0.04 10.65
N ILE A 809 25.52 1.05 9.84
CA ILE A 809 26.93 1.38 9.55
C ILE A 809 27.69 1.79 10.84
N ASP A 810 27.02 2.49 11.75
CA ASP A 810 27.63 2.91 13.02
C ASP A 810 27.93 1.72 13.93
N ALA A 811 27.03 0.74 14.01
CA ALA A 811 27.27 -0.50 14.75
C ALA A 811 28.43 -1.31 14.13
N GLY A 812 28.51 -1.36 12.79
CA GLY A 812 29.64 -1.97 12.08
C GLY A 812 30.97 -1.28 12.41
N ASN A 813 31.01 0.05 12.39
CA ASN A 813 32.21 0.81 12.75
C ASN A 813 32.62 0.62 14.22
N GLU A 814 31.64 0.54 15.14
CA GLU A 814 31.90 0.25 16.54
C GLU A 814 32.50 -1.15 16.74
N LEU A 815 31.94 -2.17 16.08
CA LEU A 815 32.46 -3.52 16.09
C LEU A 815 33.93 -3.55 15.63
N VAL A 816 34.22 -2.95 14.46
CA VAL A 816 35.59 -2.87 13.91
C VAL A 816 36.57 -2.29 14.92
N ASN A 817 36.19 -1.23 15.63
CA ASN A 817 37.05 -0.61 16.65
C ASN A 817 37.29 -1.52 17.87
N ARG A 818 36.28 -2.31 18.27
CA ARG A 818 36.41 -3.29 19.37
C ARG A 818 37.28 -4.49 19.01
N ILE A 819 37.21 -4.96 17.77
CA ILE A 819 37.92 -6.18 17.34
C ILE A 819 39.35 -5.93 16.85
N LYS A 820 39.69 -4.70 16.44
CA LYS A 820 41.06 -4.32 16.02
C LYS A 820 42.17 -4.80 16.97
N PRO A 821 42.10 -4.59 18.31
CA PRO A 821 43.10 -5.11 19.23
C PRO A 821 43.17 -6.64 19.28
N LEU A 822 42.03 -7.32 19.08
CA LEU A 822 41.96 -8.78 19.07
C LEU A 822 42.68 -9.34 17.84
N CYS A 823 42.43 -8.79 16.65
CA CYS A 823 43.15 -9.17 15.43
C CYS A 823 44.65 -8.88 15.57
N LYS A 824 45.02 -7.69 16.08
CA LYS A 824 46.43 -7.32 16.32
C LYS A 824 47.18 -8.29 17.24
N SER A 825 46.48 -8.97 18.14
CA SER A 825 47.10 -9.98 19.01
C SER A 825 47.45 -11.30 18.31
N THR A 826 47.08 -11.46 17.04
CA THR A 826 47.36 -12.65 16.22
C THR A 826 48.51 -12.45 15.22
N VAL A 827 49.20 -11.30 15.29
CA VAL A 827 50.35 -10.98 14.44
C VAL A 827 51.37 -12.11 14.45
N ARG A 828 51.85 -12.46 13.25
CA ARG A 828 52.94 -13.41 13.05
C ARG A 828 53.85 -12.96 11.91
N VAL A 829 54.99 -13.62 11.75
CA VAL A 829 55.88 -13.34 10.62
C VAL A 829 55.13 -13.58 9.30
N GLY A 830 55.21 -12.60 8.40
CA GLY A 830 54.48 -12.56 7.13
C GLY A 830 53.09 -11.93 7.22
N CYS A 831 52.62 -11.49 8.39
CA CYS A 831 51.25 -11.06 8.62
C CYS A 831 51.10 -10.08 9.79
N ASP A 832 50.74 -8.82 9.49
CA ASP A 832 50.56 -7.76 10.50
C ASP A 832 49.15 -7.71 11.13
N ALA A 833 48.27 -8.62 10.73
CA ALA A 833 46.89 -8.80 11.23
C ALA A 833 46.12 -7.47 11.39
N ASP A 834 46.21 -6.60 10.40
CA ASP A 834 45.62 -5.25 10.42
C ASP A 834 44.26 -5.23 9.72
N LEU A 835 43.28 -4.56 10.34
CA LEU A 835 41.91 -4.45 9.80
C LEU A 835 41.69 -3.08 9.16
N GLY A 836 41.09 -3.04 7.97
CA GLY A 836 40.66 -1.80 7.30
C GLY A 836 41.06 -1.64 5.83
N GLY A 837 41.75 -2.62 5.24
CA GLY A 837 41.98 -2.70 3.79
C GLY A 837 40.92 -3.57 3.10
N PHE A 838 40.78 -3.46 1.76
CA PHE A 838 39.90 -4.30 0.94
C PHE A 838 40.28 -5.80 0.92
N GLY A 839 41.38 -6.18 1.59
CA GLY A 839 41.83 -7.55 1.74
C GLY A 839 43.05 -7.64 2.66
N GLY A 840 43.24 -8.81 3.28
CA GLY A 840 44.42 -9.13 4.08
C GLY A 840 45.58 -9.61 3.19
N ILE A 841 46.82 -9.30 3.59
CA ILE A 841 48.04 -9.68 2.87
C ILE A 841 48.87 -10.63 3.74
N PHE A 842 49.39 -11.70 3.13
CA PHE A 842 50.38 -12.58 3.75
C PHE A 842 51.64 -12.69 2.88
N ASP A 843 52.80 -12.32 3.42
CA ASP A 843 54.09 -12.41 2.75
C ASP A 843 54.75 -13.77 3.05
N LEU A 844 54.66 -14.67 2.07
CA LEU A 844 55.26 -16.00 2.14
C LEU A 844 56.79 -15.96 2.25
N GLN A 845 57.44 -15.04 1.54
CA GLN A 845 58.90 -14.95 1.55
C GLN A 845 59.39 -14.45 2.91
N ALA A 846 58.74 -13.43 3.48
CA ALA A 846 59.05 -12.95 4.82
C ALA A 846 58.80 -14.03 5.89
N ALA A 847 57.79 -14.88 5.71
CA ALA A 847 57.50 -16.01 6.59
C ALA A 847 58.45 -17.22 6.41
N GLY A 848 59.41 -17.15 5.49
CA GLY A 848 60.43 -18.18 5.29
C GLY A 848 60.05 -19.32 4.34
N TYR A 849 58.99 -19.14 3.55
CA TYR A 849 58.58 -20.11 2.52
C TYR A 849 59.25 -19.80 1.17
N ASP A 850 59.50 -20.84 0.38
CA ASP A 850 60.17 -20.76 -0.92
C ASP A 850 59.31 -21.31 -2.07
N LYS A 851 59.91 -21.43 -3.26
CA LYS A 851 59.26 -21.89 -4.50
C LYS A 851 58.71 -23.33 -4.46
N ASP A 852 59.17 -24.14 -3.50
CA ASP A 852 58.75 -25.54 -3.33
C ASP A 852 57.57 -25.68 -2.35
N THR A 853 57.01 -24.54 -1.92
CA THR A 853 55.80 -24.44 -1.10
C THR A 853 54.53 -24.55 -1.95
N ALA A 854 53.53 -25.26 -1.43
CA ALA A 854 52.15 -25.28 -1.89
C ALA A 854 51.24 -24.67 -0.82
N LEU A 855 50.19 -23.98 -1.26
CA LEU A 855 49.14 -23.48 -0.37
C LEU A 855 47.98 -24.47 -0.31
N VAL A 856 47.46 -24.66 0.90
CA VAL A 856 46.25 -25.44 1.16
C VAL A 856 45.22 -24.48 1.72
N ALA A 857 44.00 -24.51 1.21
CA ALA A 857 42.89 -23.69 1.68
C ALA A 857 41.77 -24.59 2.21
N CYS A 858 41.15 -24.17 3.31
CA CYS A 858 40.05 -24.87 3.97
C CYS A 858 38.95 -23.86 4.31
N THR A 859 37.69 -24.31 4.24
CA THR A 859 36.52 -23.54 4.65
C THR A 859 35.59 -24.45 5.43
N ASP A 860 35.14 -23.99 6.59
CA ASP A 860 34.13 -24.71 7.37
C ASP A 860 33.33 -23.74 8.27
N GLY A 861 32.26 -24.24 8.87
CA GLY A 861 31.41 -23.54 9.83
C GLY A 861 31.34 -24.27 11.17
N VAL A 862 30.66 -23.65 12.15
CA VAL A 862 30.42 -24.28 13.46
C VAL A 862 29.16 -25.15 13.45
N GLY A 863 28.20 -24.85 12.58
CA GLY A 863 26.93 -25.57 12.47
C GLY A 863 26.00 -25.37 13.67
N THR A 864 25.18 -26.37 13.99
CA THR A 864 24.06 -26.19 14.94
C THR A 864 24.48 -26.05 16.41
N LYS A 865 25.78 -26.13 16.73
CA LYS A 865 26.33 -25.75 18.04
C LYS A 865 26.11 -24.26 18.34
N LEU A 866 26.05 -23.41 17.30
CA LEU A 866 25.71 -21.99 17.42
C LEU A 866 24.38 -21.76 18.13
N ARG A 867 23.40 -22.65 17.92
CA ARG A 867 22.10 -22.53 18.58
C ARG A 867 22.20 -22.70 20.10
N VAL A 868 23.10 -23.56 20.57
CA VAL A 868 23.34 -23.71 22.02
C VAL A 868 23.99 -22.43 22.55
N ALA A 869 25.00 -21.90 21.86
CA ALA A 869 25.66 -20.64 22.23
C ALA A 869 24.70 -19.45 22.32
N GLN A 870 23.80 -19.30 21.34
CA GLN A 870 22.75 -18.28 21.33
C GLN A 870 21.77 -18.43 22.51
N LEU A 871 21.36 -19.65 22.83
CA LEU A 871 20.41 -19.92 23.92
C LEU A 871 21.01 -19.67 25.30
N VAL A 872 22.30 -19.92 25.50
CA VAL A 872 22.98 -19.69 26.79
C VAL A 872 23.71 -18.36 26.88
N LYS A 873 23.71 -17.56 25.80
CA LYS A 873 24.43 -16.29 25.68
C LYS A 873 25.92 -16.40 26.00
N LYS A 874 26.57 -17.43 25.41
CA LYS A 874 28.02 -17.67 25.53
C LYS A 874 28.64 -17.84 24.14
N HIS A 875 29.23 -16.76 23.63
CA HIS A 875 29.68 -16.64 22.24
C HIS A 875 31.20 -16.75 22.06
N ASP A 876 31.96 -16.54 23.14
CA ASP A 876 33.42 -16.51 23.16
C ASP A 876 34.09 -17.86 22.84
N THR A 877 33.37 -18.97 23.00
CA THR A 877 33.90 -20.32 22.74
C THR A 877 33.69 -20.78 21.30
N VAL A 878 32.62 -20.36 20.63
CA VAL A 878 32.30 -20.83 19.26
C VAL A 878 33.22 -20.22 18.20
N GLY A 879 33.87 -19.09 18.49
CA GLY A 879 34.96 -18.59 17.64
C GLY A 879 36.18 -19.52 17.62
N ILE A 880 36.50 -20.17 18.74
CA ILE A 880 37.58 -21.17 18.81
C ILE A 880 37.17 -22.42 18.01
N ASP A 881 35.92 -22.85 18.15
CA ASP A 881 35.35 -23.95 17.37
C ASP A 881 35.51 -23.71 15.85
N LEU A 882 35.20 -22.50 15.37
CA LEU A 882 35.31 -22.15 13.96
C LEU A 882 36.74 -22.30 13.43
N VAL A 883 37.71 -21.77 14.19
CA VAL A 883 39.13 -21.91 13.82
C VAL A 883 39.54 -23.38 13.86
N ALA A 884 39.15 -24.12 14.90
CA ALA A 884 39.48 -25.53 15.05
C ALA A 884 39.01 -26.38 13.88
N MET A 885 37.79 -26.16 13.38
CA MET A 885 37.26 -26.88 12.22
C MET A 885 38.14 -26.70 10.98
N CYS A 886 38.66 -25.48 10.75
CA CYS A 886 39.48 -25.22 9.56
C CYS A 886 40.95 -25.63 9.75
N VAL A 887 41.57 -25.27 10.88
CA VAL A 887 43.03 -25.46 11.06
C VAL A 887 43.39 -26.93 11.28
N ASN A 888 42.51 -27.71 11.91
CA ASN A 888 42.73 -29.14 12.04
C ASN A 888 42.61 -29.86 10.68
N ASP A 889 41.73 -29.39 9.79
CA ASP A 889 41.59 -29.90 8.42
C ASP A 889 42.75 -29.45 7.50
N LEU A 890 43.50 -28.41 7.88
CA LEU A 890 44.74 -28.03 7.22
C LEU A 890 45.90 -28.94 7.61
N ILE A 891 46.08 -29.21 8.91
CA ILE A 891 47.21 -30.02 9.36
C ILE A 891 47.11 -31.47 8.91
N VAL A 892 45.90 -31.98 8.59
CA VAL A 892 45.75 -33.33 7.99
C VAL A 892 46.38 -33.43 6.60
N GLN A 893 46.56 -32.30 5.90
CA GLN A 893 47.29 -32.20 4.63
C GLN A 893 48.79 -31.92 4.83
N GLY A 894 49.25 -31.85 6.09
CA GLY A 894 50.62 -31.45 6.44
C GLY A 894 50.86 -29.94 6.42
N ALA A 895 49.82 -29.13 6.22
CA ALA A 895 49.95 -27.70 6.07
C ALA A 895 49.99 -26.96 7.41
N GLU A 896 51.00 -26.10 7.58
CA GLU A 896 51.05 -25.14 8.69
C GLU A 896 50.06 -24.00 8.41
N PRO A 897 49.09 -23.72 9.30
CA PRO A 897 48.18 -22.58 9.13
C PRO A 897 48.96 -21.26 9.06
N LEU A 898 48.60 -20.39 8.11
CA LEU A 898 49.22 -19.07 7.89
C LEU A 898 48.28 -17.97 8.35
N PHE A 899 47.11 -17.88 7.75
CA PHE A 899 46.12 -16.85 8.03
C PHE A 899 44.68 -17.37 7.99
N PHE A 900 43.81 -16.62 8.64
CA PHE A 900 42.39 -16.91 8.81
C PHE A 900 41.57 -15.68 8.40
N LEU A 901 40.43 -15.94 7.77
CA LEU A 901 39.38 -14.97 7.48
C LEU A 901 38.06 -15.49 8.04
N ASP A 902 37.27 -14.62 8.64
CA ASP A 902 35.94 -14.96 9.17
C ASP A 902 34.81 -14.31 8.37
N TYR A 903 33.66 -14.98 8.31
CA TYR A 903 32.41 -14.45 7.79
C TYR A 903 31.36 -14.61 8.88
N TYR A 904 30.84 -13.50 9.39
CA TYR A 904 29.82 -13.44 10.43
C TYR A 904 28.54 -12.83 9.84
N ALA A 905 27.46 -13.58 9.84
CA ALA A 905 26.17 -13.16 9.29
C ALA A 905 25.12 -13.15 10.40
N CYS A 906 24.34 -12.08 10.54
CA CYS A 906 23.31 -11.96 11.58
C CYS A 906 22.06 -11.25 11.08
N GLY A 907 20.92 -11.46 11.76
CA GLY A 907 19.68 -10.73 11.44
C GLY A 907 19.80 -9.27 11.82
N LYS A 908 20.29 -9.03 13.04
CA LYS A 908 20.61 -7.72 13.58
C LYS A 908 21.95 -7.78 14.30
N LEU A 909 22.80 -6.77 14.08
CA LEU A 909 24.13 -6.73 14.65
C LEU A 909 24.10 -6.31 16.12
N GLU A 910 24.28 -7.29 17.00
CA GLU A 910 24.55 -7.09 18.42
C GLU A 910 26.08 -7.04 18.64
N VAL A 911 26.61 -5.83 18.79
CA VAL A 911 28.06 -5.55 18.79
C VAL A 911 28.83 -6.36 19.84
N GLU A 912 28.27 -6.54 21.04
CA GLU A 912 28.91 -7.34 22.10
C GLU A 912 29.01 -8.82 21.73
N GLU A 913 27.93 -9.40 21.17
CA GLU A 913 27.89 -10.81 20.79
C GLU A 913 28.89 -11.09 19.66
N ALA A 914 28.92 -10.23 18.63
CA ALA A 914 29.87 -10.33 17.52
C ALA A 914 31.32 -10.14 18.00
N ALA A 915 31.59 -9.20 18.91
CA ALA A 915 32.92 -9.00 19.47
C ALA A 915 33.41 -10.21 20.28
N ASP A 916 32.53 -10.86 21.05
CA ASP A 916 32.85 -12.08 21.77
C ASP A 916 33.15 -13.24 20.81
N VAL A 917 32.41 -13.38 19.70
CA VAL A 917 32.72 -14.37 18.66
C VAL A 917 34.13 -14.13 18.10
N VAL A 918 34.45 -12.90 17.69
CA VAL A 918 35.77 -12.56 17.12
C VAL A 918 36.89 -12.73 18.16
N LYS A 919 36.62 -12.48 19.44
CA LYS A 919 37.55 -12.76 20.54
C LYS A 919 37.89 -14.25 20.62
N GLY A 920 36.89 -15.12 20.43
CA GLY A 920 37.07 -16.56 20.31
C GLY A 920 37.91 -16.94 19.08
N ILE A 921 37.64 -16.34 17.93
CA ILE A 921 38.41 -16.57 16.69
C ILE A 921 39.87 -16.16 16.88
N ALA A 922 40.12 -14.97 17.44
CA ALA A 922 41.47 -14.51 17.73
C ALA A 922 42.21 -15.44 18.71
N GLU A 923 41.52 -16.01 19.70
CA GLU A 923 42.09 -17.03 20.59
C GLU A 923 42.41 -18.33 19.85
N GLY A 924 41.51 -18.83 19.00
CA GLY A 924 41.78 -19.98 18.13
C GLY A 924 43.00 -19.76 17.25
N CYS A 925 43.10 -18.59 16.61
CA CYS A 925 44.24 -18.17 15.80
C CYS A 925 45.55 -18.16 16.60
N ARG A 926 45.56 -17.66 17.84
CA ARG A 926 46.75 -17.72 18.72
C ARG A 926 47.13 -19.17 19.06
N GLN A 927 46.15 -20.04 19.30
CA GLN A 927 46.39 -21.46 19.57
C GLN A 927 46.98 -22.18 18.35
N SER A 928 46.56 -21.80 17.14
CA SER A 928 47.04 -22.39 15.89
C SER A 928 48.26 -21.69 15.28
N ASN A 929 48.78 -20.62 15.91
CA ASN A 929 49.80 -19.75 15.32
C ASN A 929 49.37 -19.15 13.97
N CYS A 930 48.09 -18.83 13.78
CA CYS A 930 47.52 -18.31 12.54
C CYS A 930 47.21 -16.81 12.69
N GLY A 931 47.44 -16.00 11.66
CA GLY A 931 47.07 -14.58 11.68
C GLY A 931 45.61 -14.35 11.29
N LEU A 932 44.84 -13.64 12.08
CA LEU A 932 43.49 -13.20 11.71
C LEU A 932 43.60 -11.90 10.89
N ILE A 933 43.48 -12.01 9.56
CA ILE A 933 43.86 -10.91 8.64
C ILE A 933 42.70 -10.14 8.03
N GLY A 934 41.48 -10.47 8.42
CA GLY A 934 40.28 -9.84 7.88
C GLY A 934 39.09 -10.75 8.03
N GLY A 935 37.94 -10.23 7.66
CA GLY A 935 36.67 -10.93 7.68
C GLY A 935 35.56 -9.99 7.25
N GLU A 936 34.36 -10.53 7.15
CA GLU A 936 33.16 -9.79 6.77
C GLU A 936 32.09 -9.96 7.84
N THR A 937 31.46 -8.86 8.25
CA THR A 937 30.31 -8.87 9.16
C THR A 937 29.10 -8.34 8.39
N ALA A 938 28.14 -9.22 8.11
CA ALA A 938 26.96 -8.92 7.33
C ALA A 938 25.70 -8.93 8.20
N GLU A 939 24.96 -7.82 8.18
CA GLU A 939 23.62 -7.70 8.78
C GLU A 939 22.57 -7.92 7.69
N MET A 940 21.73 -8.95 7.85
CA MET A 940 20.80 -9.46 6.86
C MET A 940 19.42 -9.77 7.49
N PRO A 941 18.66 -8.73 7.91
CA PRO A 941 17.42 -8.85 8.70
C PRO A 941 16.26 -9.58 8.00
N SER A 942 16.34 -9.79 6.69
CA SER A 942 15.37 -10.59 5.92
C SER A 942 15.79 -12.04 5.71
N MET A 943 17.03 -12.41 6.05
CA MET A 943 17.58 -13.77 5.89
C MET A 943 17.71 -14.49 7.24
N TYR A 944 18.05 -13.77 8.31
CA TYR A 944 18.18 -14.30 9.67
C TYR A 944 17.18 -13.60 10.60
N HIS A 945 16.65 -14.32 11.59
CA HIS A 945 15.78 -13.72 12.62
C HIS A 945 16.60 -12.90 13.64
N ASP A 946 15.94 -12.00 14.36
CA ASP A 946 16.57 -11.22 15.42
C ASP A 946 17.22 -12.13 16.48
N GLY A 947 18.49 -11.87 16.77
CA GLY A 947 19.31 -12.64 17.72
C GLY A 947 19.89 -13.95 17.17
N ASP A 948 19.61 -14.29 15.91
CA ASP A 948 20.27 -15.39 15.21
C ASP A 948 21.49 -14.87 14.42
N TYR A 949 22.56 -15.65 14.46
CA TYR A 949 23.75 -15.47 13.63
C TYR A 949 24.31 -16.81 13.14
N ASP A 950 24.96 -16.78 12.00
CA ASP A 950 25.76 -17.86 11.44
C ASP A 950 27.20 -17.39 11.18
N MET A 951 28.13 -18.34 11.12
CA MET A 951 29.53 -18.03 10.90
C MET A 951 30.27 -19.09 10.10
N ALA A 952 31.10 -18.62 9.18
CA ALA A 952 32.01 -19.43 8.37
C ALA A 952 33.44 -18.91 8.51
N GLY A 953 34.40 -19.82 8.35
CA GLY A 953 35.82 -19.56 8.51
C GLY A 953 36.56 -20.02 7.28
N PHE A 954 37.56 -19.25 6.88
CA PHE A 954 38.44 -19.58 5.77
C PHE A 954 39.88 -19.54 6.25
N CYS A 955 40.60 -20.64 6.11
CA CYS A 955 41.98 -20.72 6.54
C CYS A 955 42.88 -21.16 5.40
N VAL A 956 44.05 -20.53 5.30
CA VAL A 956 45.10 -20.91 4.36
C VAL A 956 46.33 -21.34 5.13
N GLY A 957 46.89 -22.48 4.74
CA GLY A 957 48.14 -23.01 5.25
C GLY A 957 49.17 -23.23 4.14
N ALA A 958 50.40 -23.53 4.54
CA ALA A 958 51.50 -23.85 3.63
C ALA A 958 52.17 -25.18 3.98
N VAL A 959 52.55 -25.91 2.93
CA VAL A 959 53.23 -27.21 3.03
C VAL A 959 54.26 -27.33 1.91
N CYS A 960 55.38 -28.01 2.17
CA CYS A 960 56.31 -28.36 1.11
C CYS A 960 55.70 -29.41 0.20
N LYS A 961 55.84 -29.28 -1.12
CA LYS A 961 55.20 -30.18 -2.11
C LYS A 961 55.49 -31.68 -1.90
N ASN A 962 56.64 -32.01 -1.32
CA ASN A 962 57.07 -33.39 -1.02
C ASN A 962 56.62 -33.90 0.35
N ALA A 963 55.96 -33.08 1.16
CA ALA A 963 55.51 -33.39 2.51
C ALA A 963 53.98 -33.29 2.66
N ILE A 964 53.25 -33.21 1.54
CA ILE A 964 51.79 -33.21 1.52
C ILE A 964 51.29 -34.57 2.03
N LEU A 965 50.45 -34.53 3.06
CA LEU A 965 49.78 -35.72 3.59
C LEU A 965 48.44 -35.95 2.86
N PRO A 966 47.95 -37.20 2.76
CA PRO A 966 48.60 -38.42 3.25
C PRO A 966 49.77 -38.85 2.35
N LEU A 967 50.86 -39.28 3.00
CA LEU A 967 51.91 -40.09 2.38
C LEU A 967 51.42 -41.55 2.23
N PRO A 968 52.09 -42.40 1.42
CA PRO A 968 51.69 -43.80 1.26
C PRO A 968 51.53 -44.52 2.61
N VAL A 969 50.32 -45.03 2.86
CA VAL A 969 49.98 -45.84 4.03
C VAL A 969 50.07 -47.31 3.62
N GLU A 970 50.61 -48.17 4.50
CA GLU A 970 50.70 -49.61 4.25
C GLU A 970 49.93 -50.39 5.33
N ALA A 971 49.62 -51.66 5.06
CA ALA A 971 49.09 -52.57 6.07
C ALA A 971 50.12 -52.81 7.19
N GLY A 972 49.65 -52.86 8.44
CA GLY A 972 50.51 -53.01 9.63
C GLY A 972 51.02 -51.70 10.23
N PHE A 973 50.61 -50.54 9.69
CA PHE A 973 50.83 -49.26 10.35
C PHE A 973 50.00 -49.18 11.63
N ALA A 974 50.57 -48.54 12.65
CA ALA A 974 49.87 -48.23 13.88
C ALA A 974 48.85 -47.11 13.63
N VAL A 975 47.70 -47.24 14.29
CA VAL A 975 46.62 -46.25 14.31
C VAL A 975 46.57 -45.67 15.73
N LEU A 976 47.01 -44.42 15.89
CA LEU A 976 46.99 -43.72 17.17
C LEU A 976 45.86 -42.70 17.20
N GLY A 977 45.30 -42.43 18.37
CA GLY A 977 44.24 -41.45 18.59
C GLY A 977 44.63 -40.41 19.62
N LEU A 978 44.30 -39.15 19.38
CA LEU A 978 44.49 -38.07 20.36
C LEU A 978 43.17 -37.74 21.06
N ALA A 979 43.24 -37.49 22.36
CA ALA A 979 42.07 -37.14 23.15
C ALA A 979 41.40 -35.84 22.66
N SER A 980 40.08 -35.84 22.51
CA SER A 980 39.25 -34.63 22.34
C SER A 980 38.97 -33.94 23.68
N SER A 981 38.58 -32.66 23.62
CA SER A 981 38.14 -31.87 24.78
C SER A 981 36.67 -32.11 25.15
N GLY A 982 35.87 -32.67 24.22
CA GLY A 982 34.43 -32.83 24.35
C GLY A 982 33.79 -33.15 23.00
N VAL A 983 32.52 -32.78 22.85
CA VAL A 983 31.82 -32.91 21.56
C VAL A 983 32.32 -31.83 20.60
N HIS A 984 32.85 -32.24 19.46
CA HIS A 984 33.25 -31.31 18.40
C HIS A 984 32.02 -30.63 17.77
N SER A 985 32.23 -29.56 17.01
CA SER A 985 31.15 -28.74 16.43
C SER A 985 30.09 -29.53 15.66
N ASN A 986 30.51 -30.58 14.94
CA ASN A 986 29.60 -31.47 14.22
C ASN A 986 28.87 -32.46 15.13
N GLY A 987 27.61 -32.75 14.82
CA GLY A 987 26.73 -33.65 15.58
C GLY A 987 25.78 -32.96 16.56
N PHE A 988 25.83 -31.62 16.68
CA PHE A 988 25.00 -30.87 17.63
C PHE A 988 23.50 -30.90 17.34
N SER A 989 23.08 -31.23 16.12
CA SER A 989 21.66 -31.45 15.81
C SER A 989 21.11 -32.64 16.62
N LEU A 990 21.87 -33.72 16.73
CA LEU A 990 21.51 -34.87 17.56
C LEU A 990 21.67 -34.53 19.06
N VAL A 991 22.75 -33.86 19.47
CA VAL A 991 22.93 -33.42 20.86
C VAL A 991 21.72 -32.62 21.35
N ARG A 992 21.29 -31.60 20.59
CA ARG A 992 20.12 -30.77 20.93
C ARG A 992 18.85 -31.60 21.07
N LYS A 993 18.65 -32.59 20.18
CA LYS A 993 17.50 -33.49 20.26
C LYS A 993 17.54 -34.36 21.52
N LEU A 994 18.72 -34.83 21.92
CA LEU A 994 18.90 -35.63 23.12
C LEU A 994 18.77 -34.81 24.42
N VAL A 995 19.19 -33.53 24.40
CA VAL A 995 18.93 -32.60 25.50
C VAL A 995 17.43 -32.39 25.68
N GLU A 996 16.70 -32.13 24.58
CA GLU A 996 15.24 -32.01 24.60
C GLU A 996 14.57 -33.27 25.20
N LEU A 997 14.98 -34.45 24.74
CA LEU A 997 14.46 -35.74 25.25
C LEU A 997 14.79 -35.98 26.74
N SER A 998 15.91 -35.45 27.22
CA SER A 998 16.29 -35.59 28.63
C SER A 998 15.45 -34.73 29.58
N GLY A 999 14.75 -33.72 29.05
CA GLY A 999 13.97 -32.75 29.84
C GLY A 999 14.80 -31.72 30.60
N LEU A 1000 16.13 -31.69 30.39
CA LEU A 1000 17.02 -30.71 31.02
C LEU A 1000 17.06 -29.40 30.22
N ALA A 1001 17.12 -28.28 30.94
CA ALA A 1001 17.48 -26.99 30.38
C ALA A 1001 19.01 -26.83 30.30
N TYR A 1002 19.50 -26.01 29.37
CA TYR A 1002 20.95 -25.75 29.27
C TYR A 1002 21.54 -25.06 30.52
N SER A 1003 20.71 -24.37 31.29
CA SER A 1003 21.10 -23.74 32.57
C SER A 1003 21.16 -24.72 33.74
N ASP A 1004 20.67 -25.95 33.58
CA ASP A 1004 20.64 -26.93 34.67
C ASP A 1004 22.07 -27.46 34.96
N PRO A 1005 22.34 -27.93 36.19
CA PRO A 1005 23.60 -28.60 36.52
C PRO A 1005 23.90 -29.74 35.55
N CYS A 1006 25.13 -29.80 35.04
CA CYS A 1006 25.53 -30.81 34.07
C CYS A 1006 25.51 -32.21 34.72
N PRO A 1007 24.78 -33.19 34.15
CA PRO A 1007 24.62 -34.52 34.75
C PRO A 1007 25.89 -35.39 34.71
N PHE A 1008 26.91 -34.97 33.96
CA PHE A 1008 28.15 -35.71 33.77
C PHE A 1008 29.43 -34.91 34.07
N GLU A 1009 29.31 -33.63 34.46
CA GLU A 1009 30.44 -32.78 34.83
C GLU A 1009 30.07 -31.87 36.01
N THR A 1010 30.67 -32.11 37.18
CA THR A 1010 30.33 -31.36 38.40
C THR A 1010 30.83 -29.92 38.33
N GLY A 1011 29.99 -28.96 38.74
CA GLY A 1011 30.35 -27.55 38.84
C GLY A 1011 30.18 -26.72 37.56
N LYS A 1012 29.65 -27.33 36.49
CA LYS A 1012 29.22 -26.63 35.26
C LYS A 1012 27.74 -26.83 35.01
N THR A 1013 27.14 -25.91 34.28
CA THR A 1013 25.84 -26.12 33.63
C THR A 1013 25.97 -27.04 32.41
N LEU A 1014 24.86 -27.65 31.99
CA LEU A 1014 24.81 -28.49 30.79
C LEU A 1014 25.29 -27.71 29.55
N GLY A 1015 24.86 -26.46 29.41
CA GLY A 1015 25.26 -25.57 28.33
C GLY A 1015 26.76 -25.28 28.31
N GLU A 1016 27.35 -24.94 29.47
CA GLU A 1016 28.79 -24.68 29.57
C GLU A 1016 29.64 -25.91 29.24
N SER A 1017 29.21 -27.10 29.67
CA SER A 1017 29.91 -28.35 29.37
C SER A 1017 29.85 -28.69 27.88
N LEU A 1018 28.66 -28.58 27.26
CA LEU A 1018 28.47 -28.80 25.83
C LEU A 1018 29.18 -27.75 24.96
N LEU A 1019 29.34 -26.51 25.43
CA LEU A 1019 30.08 -25.47 24.73
C LEU A 1019 31.59 -25.51 24.95
N THR A 1020 32.12 -26.58 25.55
CA THR A 1020 33.57 -26.82 25.55
C THR A 1020 34.09 -26.76 24.10
N PRO A 1021 35.07 -25.91 23.78
CA PRO A 1021 35.56 -25.74 22.41
C PRO A 1021 36.15 -27.03 21.83
N THR A 1022 35.97 -27.22 20.53
CA THR A 1022 36.70 -28.21 19.72
C THR A 1022 38.19 -27.95 19.87
N LYS A 1023 38.96 -29.02 20.13
CA LYS A 1023 40.39 -28.89 20.45
C LYS A 1023 41.20 -28.57 19.19
N ILE A 1024 42.15 -27.65 19.31
CA ILE A 1024 43.11 -27.30 18.25
C ILE A 1024 44.41 -28.07 18.49
N TYR A 1025 44.88 -28.82 17.48
CA TYR A 1025 46.06 -29.71 17.60
C TYR A 1025 47.33 -29.19 16.91
N VAL A 1026 47.28 -27.99 16.34
CA VAL A 1026 48.33 -27.47 15.44
C VAL A 1026 49.70 -27.41 16.13
N LYS A 1027 49.80 -26.74 17.28
CA LYS A 1027 51.10 -26.59 17.98
C LYS A 1027 51.67 -27.93 18.44
N GLN A 1028 50.79 -28.86 18.78
CA GLN A 1028 51.13 -30.17 19.32
C GLN A 1028 51.59 -31.13 18.22
N LEU A 1029 51.03 -31.04 17.01
CA LEU A 1029 51.31 -31.95 15.92
C LEU A 1029 52.29 -31.41 14.87
N MET A 1030 52.29 -30.11 14.58
CA MET A 1030 53.10 -29.58 13.48
C MET A 1030 54.61 -29.89 13.57
N PRO A 1031 55.27 -29.85 14.75
CA PRO A 1031 56.67 -30.28 14.86
C PRO A 1031 56.89 -31.72 14.43
N THR A 1032 56.00 -32.63 14.85
CA THR A 1032 56.09 -34.06 14.51
C THR A 1032 55.71 -34.33 13.06
N VAL A 1033 54.70 -33.64 12.52
CA VAL A 1033 54.34 -33.69 11.10
C VAL A 1033 55.52 -33.28 10.21
N LYS A 1034 56.18 -32.17 10.54
CA LYS A 1034 57.37 -31.69 9.81
C LYS A 1034 58.57 -32.64 9.87
N SER A 1035 58.61 -33.54 10.86
CA SER A 1035 59.67 -34.54 10.97
C SER A 1035 59.50 -35.73 10.00
N GLY A 1036 58.35 -35.86 9.34
CA GLY A 1036 58.06 -36.94 8.39
C GLY A 1036 57.77 -38.30 9.04
N LEU A 1037 57.55 -38.34 10.37
CA LEU A 1037 57.31 -39.58 11.10
C LEU A 1037 55.86 -40.09 10.99
N ILE A 1038 54.93 -39.22 10.59
CA ILE A 1038 53.49 -39.51 10.44
C ILE A 1038 53.16 -39.56 8.94
N HIS A 1039 52.46 -40.61 8.51
CA HIS A 1039 52.09 -40.77 7.10
C HIS A 1039 50.69 -40.29 6.79
N ALA A 1040 49.76 -40.35 7.74
CA ALA A 1040 48.45 -39.77 7.55
C ALA A 1040 47.83 -39.28 8.87
N LEU A 1041 46.91 -38.34 8.74
CA LEU A 1041 46.17 -37.71 9.82
C LEU A 1041 44.70 -37.63 9.43
N ALA A 1042 43.79 -37.91 10.36
CA ALA A 1042 42.35 -37.72 10.15
C ALA A 1042 41.75 -36.94 11.32
N HIS A 1043 41.22 -35.76 11.04
CA HIS A 1043 40.47 -34.96 12.01
C HIS A 1043 39.08 -35.58 12.18
N ILE A 1044 38.73 -35.92 13.41
CA ILE A 1044 37.48 -36.64 13.68
C ILE A 1044 36.37 -35.65 14.02
N THR A 1045 35.49 -35.42 13.05
CA THR A 1045 34.38 -34.46 13.15
C THR A 1045 33.05 -35.12 12.77
N GLY A 1046 32.36 -34.59 11.75
CA GLY A 1046 31.13 -35.17 11.21
C GLY A 1046 31.45 -36.48 10.48
N GLY A 1047 30.61 -37.51 10.67
CA GLY A 1047 30.92 -38.86 10.18
C GLY A 1047 31.84 -39.66 11.12
N GLY A 1048 32.31 -39.05 12.21
CA GLY A 1048 33.00 -39.71 13.32
C GLY A 1048 34.21 -40.54 12.88
N LEU A 1049 34.46 -41.66 13.57
CA LEU A 1049 35.57 -42.56 13.24
C LEU A 1049 35.32 -43.32 11.93
N LEU A 1050 34.06 -43.61 11.62
CA LEU A 1050 33.69 -44.48 10.50
C LEU A 1050 33.88 -43.82 9.13
N GLU A 1051 33.68 -42.50 9.03
CA GLU A 1051 33.76 -41.80 7.73
C GLU A 1051 34.99 -40.89 7.59
N ASN A 1052 35.62 -40.45 8.68
CA ASN A 1052 36.81 -39.59 8.58
C ASN A 1052 38.10 -40.36 8.36
N VAL A 1053 38.30 -41.51 9.04
CA VAL A 1053 39.52 -42.30 8.88
C VAL A 1053 39.69 -42.84 7.44
N PRO A 1054 38.65 -43.30 6.74
CA PRO A 1054 38.76 -43.73 5.34
C PRO A 1054 39.27 -42.65 4.37
N ARG A 1055 39.11 -41.35 4.68
CA ARG A 1055 39.53 -40.25 3.80
C ARG A 1055 41.04 -40.21 3.55
N VAL A 1056 41.82 -40.89 4.38
CA VAL A 1056 43.27 -40.97 4.26
C VAL A 1056 43.79 -42.38 3.93
N LEU A 1057 42.89 -43.29 3.55
CA LEU A 1057 43.21 -44.66 3.14
C LEU A 1057 43.01 -44.84 1.64
N THR A 1058 43.80 -45.72 1.03
CA THR A 1058 43.52 -46.25 -0.30
C THR A 1058 42.42 -47.31 -0.23
N ASN A 1059 41.75 -47.58 -1.36
CA ASN A 1059 40.60 -48.49 -1.41
C ASN A 1059 40.90 -49.93 -0.99
N ASP A 1060 42.17 -50.36 -1.06
CA ASP A 1060 42.68 -51.68 -0.69
C ASP A 1060 43.07 -51.81 0.79
N LEU A 1061 42.95 -50.73 1.57
CA LEU A 1061 43.25 -50.72 3.00
C LEU A 1061 42.00 -50.45 3.85
N ALA A 1062 42.02 -51.03 5.04
CA ALA A 1062 41.08 -50.79 6.12
C ALA A 1062 41.84 -50.56 7.44
N VAL A 1063 41.16 -50.05 8.46
CA VAL A 1063 41.68 -49.96 9.83
C VAL A 1063 40.88 -50.84 10.77
N LYS A 1064 41.58 -51.52 11.66
CA LYS A 1064 40.97 -52.24 12.78
C LYS A 1064 41.18 -51.44 14.05
N ILE A 1065 40.09 -50.98 14.66
CA ILE A 1065 40.11 -50.13 15.86
C ILE A 1065 39.52 -50.90 17.04
N ASP A 1066 40.29 -51.06 18.11
CA ASP A 1066 39.83 -51.60 19.39
C ASP A 1066 39.21 -50.49 20.24
N CYS A 1067 37.89 -50.47 20.30
CA CYS A 1067 37.10 -49.51 21.05
C CYS A 1067 37.30 -49.59 22.57
N ALA A 1068 37.95 -50.64 23.08
CA ALA A 1068 38.31 -50.76 24.49
C ALA A 1068 39.63 -50.05 24.84
N SER A 1069 40.36 -49.52 23.86
CA SER A 1069 41.71 -48.97 24.08
C SER A 1069 41.76 -47.54 24.61
N TRP A 1070 40.60 -46.87 24.70
CA TRP A 1070 40.45 -45.57 25.38
C TRP A 1070 39.15 -45.50 26.18
N PRO A 1071 39.11 -44.72 27.27
CA PRO A 1071 37.88 -44.53 28.04
C PRO A 1071 36.91 -43.63 27.27
N LEU A 1072 35.65 -44.05 27.11
CA LEU A 1072 34.62 -43.19 26.52
C LEU A 1072 34.30 -42.03 27.49
N PRO A 1073 34.41 -40.75 27.07
CA PRO A 1073 34.15 -39.63 27.98
C PRO A 1073 32.70 -39.59 28.49
N PRO A 1074 32.45 -39.07 29.72
CA PRO A 1074 31.13 -39.04 30.34
C PRO A 1074 30.02 -38.41 29.49
N VAL A 1075 30.33 -37.37 28.71
CA VAL A 1075 29.37 -36.74 27.79
C VAL A 1075 28.84 -37.72 26.74
N PHE A 1076 29.69 -38.55 26.15
CA PHE A 1076 29.26 -39.53 25.14
C PHE A 1076 28.52 -40.71 25.77
N LYS A 1077 28.87 -41.12 26.99
CA LYS A 1077 28.09 -42.10 27.77
C LYS A 1077 26.68 -41.58 28.05
N TRP A 1078 26.57 -40.31 28.40
CA TRP A 1078 25.29 -39.67 28.63
C TRP A 1078 24.47 -39.57 27.33
N LEU A 1079 25.05 -39.10 26.23
CA LEU A 1079 24.38 -39.04 24.92
C LEU A 1079 23.94 -40.43 24.45
N GLN A 1080 24.79 -41.43 24.57
CA GLN A 1080 24.47 -42.81 24.23
C GLN A 1080 23.28 -43.33 25.03
N LYS A 1081 23.27 -43.08 26.35
CA LYS A 1081 22.18 -43.48 27.24
C LYS A 1081 20.87 -42.75 26.92
N MET A 1082 20.92 -41.43 26.69
CA MET A 1082 19.71 -40.64 26.39
C MET A 1082 19.10 -41.00 25.04
N GLY A 1083 19.94 -41.28 24.04
CA GLY A 1083 19.47 -41.61 22.68
C GLY A 1083 19.25 -43.09 22.42
N ASN A 1084 19.59 -43.97 23.37
CA ASN A 1084 19.70 -45.42 23.15
C ASN A 1084 20.54 -45.74 21.89
N LEU A 1085 21.66 -45.02 21.72
CA LEU A 1085 22.47 -45.09 20.51
C LEU A 1085 23.30 -46.39 20.48
N SER A 1086 23.33 -47.05 19.32
CA SER A 1086 24.26 -48.16 19.11
C SER A 1086 25.71 -47.64 19.07
N ASN A 1087 26.69 -48.50 19.36
CA ASN A 1087 28.12 -48.11 19.24
C ASN A 1087 28.45 -47.65 17.82
N ALA A 1088 27.86 -48.26 16.79
CA ALA A 1088 28.04 -47.86 15.41
C ALA A 1088 27.50 -46.44 15.15
N GLU A 1089 26.30 -46.14 15.64
CA GLU A 1089 25.69 -44.82 15.47
C GLU A 1089 26.46 -43.72 16.24
N LEU A 1090 26.91 -44.05 17.45
CA LEU A 1090 27.74 -43.15 18.25
C LEU A 1090 29.07 -42.86 17.53
N ALA A 1091 29.74 -43.89 17.01
CA ALA A 1091 31.01 -43.79 16.30
C ALA A 1091 30.90 -43.15 14.91
N ARG A 1092 29.73 -43.22 14.28
CA ARG A 1092 29.40 -42.55 13.01
C ARG A 1092 29.11 -41.06 13.23
N THR A 1093 28.48 -40.70 14.35
CA THR A 1093 28.03 -39.32 14.56
C THR A 1093 29.06 -38.46 15.30
N PHE A 1094 29.78 -39.05 16.26
CA PHE A 1094 30.61 -38.32 17.20
C PHE A 1094 32.07 -38.77 17.19
N ASN A 1095 32.93 -37.90 17.72
CA ASN A 1095 34.36 -38.17 17.91
C ASN A 1095 34.66 -39.20 19.01
N CYS A 1096 33.68 -39.52 19.87
CA CYS A 1096 33.79 -40.54 20.92
C CYS A 1096 35.02 -40.39 21.85
N GLY A 1097 35.52 -39.17 22.04
CA GLY A 1097 36.70 -38.88 22.85
C GLY A 1097 38.02 -38.84 22.08
N ILE A 1098 38.00 -39.08 20.77
CA ILE A 1098 39.18 -39.05 19.90
C ILE A 1098 39.02 -37.90 18.91
N GLY A 1099 39.83 -36.85 19.03
CA GLY A 1099 39.74 -35.68 18.14
C GLY A 1099 40.59 -35.78 16.87
N MET A 1100 41.67 -36.54 16.88
CA MET A 1100 42.57 -36.72 15.74
C MET A 1100 43.08 -38.16 15.71
N VAL A 1101 43.21 -38.75 14.51
CA VAL A 1101 43.78 -40.08 14.29
C VAL A 1101 45.07 -39.95 13.48
N LEU A 1102 46.12 -40.66 13.87
CA LEU A 1102 47.44 -40.68 13.24
C LEU A 1102 47.72 -42.08 12.69
N LEU A 1103 48.22 -42.18 11.46
CA LEU A 1103 48.69 -43.44 10.88
C LEU A 1103 50.19 -43.32 10.60
N LEU A 1104 50.96 -44.25 11.13
CA LEU A 1104 52.41 -44.24 11.04
C LEU A 1104 53.01 -45.65 11.11
N PRO A 1105 54.22 -45.85 10.56
CA PRO A 1105 54.95 -47.10 10.74
C PRO A 1105 55.14 -47.45 12.22
N GLU A 1106 55.04 -48.74 12.56
CA GLU A 1106 55.22 -49.24 13.93
C GLU A 1106 56.56 -48.77 14.57
N ALA A 1107 57.63 -48.69 13.77
CA ALA A 1107 58.94 -48.23 14.21
C ALA A 1107 58.94 -46.78 14.73
N ASN A 1108 57.99 -45.96 14.29
CA ASN A 1108 57.90 -44.54 14.66
C ASN A 1108 57.01 -44.30 15.90
N VAL A 1109 56.26 -45.31 16.37
CA VAL A 1109 55.23 -45.15 17.42
C VAL A 1109 55.80 -44.60 18.72
N ALA A 1110 56.92 -45.16 19.19
CA ALA A 1110 57.53 -44.73 20.45
C ALA A 1110 57.97 -43.26 20.42
N GLU A 1111 58.55 -42.83 19.29
CA GLU A 1111 59.05 -41.46 19.14
C GLU A 1111 57.91 -40.46 18.94
N VAL A 1112 56.91 -40.78 18.10
CA VAL A 1112 55.74 -39.92 17.90
C VAL A 1112 54.94 -39.77 19.19
N THR A 1113 54.71 -40.88 19.92
CA THR A 1113 54.03 -40.83 21.21
C THR A 1113 54.78 -39.92 22.18
N ARG A 1114 56.10 -40.08 22.31
CA ARG A 1114 56.94 -39.25 23.17
C ARG A 1114 56.87 -37.76 22.80
N GLN A 1115 56.92 -37.42 21.51
CA GLN A 1115 56.87 -36.03 21.06
C GLN A 1115 55.50 -35.39 21.34
N VAL A 1116 54.42 -36.12 21.04
CA VAL A 1116 53.05 -35.62 21.19
C VAL A 1116 52.66 -35.51 22.66
N GLU A 1117 53.03 -36.48 23.51
CA GLU A 1117 52.81 -36.41 24.96
C GLU A 1117 53.63 -35.30 25.63
N ALA A 1118 54.86 -35.04 25.15
CA ALA A 1118 55.66 -33.91 25.62
C ALA A 1118 55.02 -32.55 25.29
N ALA A 1119 54.15 -32.49 24.27
CA ALA A 1119 53.34 -31.31 23.95
C ALA A 1119 52.03 -31.22 24.76
N GLY A 1120 51.82 -32.12 25.72
CA GLY A 1120 50.67 -32.11 26.63
C GLY A 1120 49.44 -32.88 26.12
N GLU A 1121 49.59 -33.66 25.05
CA GLU A 1121 48.51 -34.47 24.51
C GLU A 1121 48.47 -35.87 25.11
N LYS A 1122 47.28 -36.47 25.12
CA LYS A 1122 47.10 -37.87 25.52
C LYS A 1122 46.92 -38.71 24.27
N VAL A 1123 47.78 -39.71 24.12
CA VAL A 1123 47.82 -40.62 22.97
C VAL A 1123 47.23 -41.97 23.36
N TYR A 1124 46.37 -42.52 22.50
CA TYR A 1124 45.79 -43.84 22.62
C TYR A 1124 46.24 -44.70 21.44
N ASN A 1125 46.60 -45.96 21.69
CA ASN A 1125 46.81 -46.91 20.62
C ASN A 1125 45.46 -47.51 20.21
N LEU A 1126 44.91 -47.08 19.08
CA LEU A 1126 43.59 -47.49 18.61
C LEU A 1126 43.62 -48.84 17.91
N GLY A 1127 44.72 -49.18 17.23
CA GLY A 1127 44.86 -50.44 16.52
C GLY A 1127 45.80 -50.33 15.32
N THR A 1128 45.48 -51.00 14.23
CA THR A 1128 46.38 -51.16 13.08
C THR A 1128 45.66 -51.08 11.74
N THR A 1129 46.35 -50.64 10.70
CA THR A 1129 45.89 -50.80 9.31
C THR A 1129 45.99 -52.26 8.87
N ILE A 1130 45.05 -52.70 8.04
CA ILE A 1130 44.96 -54.07 7.52
C ILE A 1130 44.62 -54.02 6.03
N ALA A 1131 44.92 -55.11 5.31
CA ALA A 1131 44.42 -55.28 3.95
C ALA A 1131 42.89 -55.42 3.96
N ARG A 1132 42.20 -54.70 3.06
CA ARG A 1132 40.74 -54.72 2.95
C ARG A 1132 40.29 -55.88 2.07
N ALA A 1133 39.28 -56.62 2.53
CA ALA A 1133 38.62 -57.63 1.71
C ALA A 1133 37.67 -56.96 0.69
N PRO A 1134 37.41 -57.58 -0.48
CA PRO A 1134 36.38 -57.09 -1.40
C PRO A 1134 35.03 -56.91 -0.67
N ASP A 1135 34.38 -55.76 -0.89
CA ASP A 1135 33.07 -55.39 -0.31
C ASP A 1135 33.00 -55.24 1.22
N SER A 1136 34.13 -55.27 1.95
CA SER A 1136 34.14 -54.97 3.40
C SER A 1136 34.19 -53.46 3.68
N GLU A 1137 33.76 -53.04 4.87
CA GLU A 1137 33.94 -51.65 5.32
C GLU A 1137 35.44 -51.30 5.51
N GLN A 1138 35.80 -50.02 5.39
CA GLN A 1138 37.19 -49.56 5.61
C GLN A 1138 37.53 -49.33 7.10
N VAL A 1139 36.54 -49.44 7.99
CA VAL A 1139 36.74 -49.32 9.44
C VAL A 1139 36.08 -50.51 10.14
N GLU A 1140 36.89 -51.36 10.75
CA GLU A 1140 36.45 -52.47 11.60
C GLU A 1140 36.54 -52.08 13.07
N LEU A 1141 35.40 -51.79 13.70
CA LEU A 1141 35.32 -51.56 15.13
C LEU A 1141 35.23 -52.89 15.90
N CYS A 1142 36.21 -53.15 16.76
CA CYS A 1142 36.26 -54.31 17.66
C CYS A 1142 36.12 -53.86 19.11
N GLY A 1143 35.65 -54.73 20.00
CA GLY A 1143 35.41 -54.39 21.41
C GLY A 1143 34.17 -53.52 21.61
N SER A 1144 33.87 -53.17 22.87
CA SER A 1144 32.75 -52.28 23.22
C SER A 1144 33.28 -50.93 23.72
N MET A 1145 32.76 -49.82 23.20
CA MET A 1145 32.99 -48.50 23.80
C MET A 1145 32.36 -48.48 25.19
N ALA A 1146 33.18 -48.40 26.25
CA ALA A 1146 32.76 -48.61 27.64
C ALA A 1146 32.90 -47.39 28.55
#